data_AF-A0A3A9WE75-F1
#
_entry.id   AF-A0A3A9WE75-F1
#
_cell.length_a   1.000
_cell.length_b   1.000
_cell.length_c   1.000
_cell.angle_alpha   90.00
_cell.angle_beta   90.00
_cell.angle_gamma   90.00
#
_symmetry.space_group_name_H-M   'P 1'
#
loop_
_entity.id
_entity.type
_entity.pdbx_description
1 polymer ?
#
loop_
_entity_poly.entity_id
_entity_poly.type
_entity_poly.pdbx_seq_one_letter_code
_entity_poly.pdbx_strand_id
1 'polypeptide(L)'
;MPPALSTPRRLCARTGASSFSDMSLRLPGCRERSAGPAGVGAGHFQGVVHRKANGCGARCLDSWVVGRWTVHRSRGRRRPTGRRRRGRNGAAAPGRRDPSRGVPSTVPPTPHGPGDPPRPPGPRRREPDPGGHPVRPARSLPLALTALAALTATLIAPTTAWAAEAELTPGPEAVTASTSDDNVPADAVDGDLTTRWSGEGDNAWLRLDLGTTHTVTHVKLAVHRGTTRRNLFELQHWDGSRWVTIHEGRTSGTTTALETFTFDEPVETSRIRYLGHGYEGDGEGDWNSLTEIEIWGDDDGDDGGGDDGGGGGGDDELPYGTDGNGNPRTDDCTVRADSDPQAAVDDASDGDIVCVRPGDHSDTTLVVDKPITVRANGPVTVRNIVVSGSDATVDGFTVVGDALDDPSTGIKFSGSGHTITGNLVTGKRIHYAIACDYDDCASDVLISRNTVTGTNNFGVYLWGGSDITVEWNNIYDLWSDDGNDDVDGMRVWGSGHTIRNNYVHDLNANKGEGEPHADCVQTYQNSGRTVESHNVTVENNYCVRVSGQCLIMQNGHRPTADIRDFTYRGNVCESFGSQNIELGSVPGAVIENNILLGGVDGHVLTFHGTVDDLDTTDVRLRNNILVSAGGSTYADGSRDALTDDTDNIELLDPSVADDWREFEGNPDAPVRAINPDDFTRFRAVAQGADVVDEGSAPHSPGFVQDVDGASRVRGAAIDIGPFELA
;
A
#
# COMPACT_ATOMS: atom_id res chain seq x y z
N MET A 1 -18.22 52.71 -36.06
CA MET A 1 -17.72 54.11 -36.19
C MET A 1 -17.63 54.73 -34.79
N PRO A 2 -16.87 55.82 -34.59
CA PRO A 2 -16.26 56.20 -33.30
C PRO A 2 -17.04 57.38 -32.64
N PRO A 3 -16.51 58.21 -31.69
CA PRO A 3 -15.20 58.25 -31.00
C PRO A 3 -15.31 58.47 -29.46
N ALA A 4 -14.30 58.96 -28.72
CA ALA A 4 -12.95 58.45 -28.46
C ALA A 4 -12.23 59.33 -27.39
N LEU A 5 -11.20 58.78 -26.74
CA LEU A 5 -10.01 59.43 -26.16
C LEU A 5 -10.07 60.90 -25.65
N SER A 6 -9.65 61.10 -24.38
CA SER A 6 -8.51 62.01 -24.11
C SER A 6 -7.90 61.82 -22.71
N THR A 7 -6.57 61.95 -22.63
CA THR A 7 -5.79 62.18 -21.40
C THR A 7 -4.92 63.42 -21.61
N PRO A 8 -4.54 64.14 -20.53
CA PRO A 8 -3.32 64.94 -20.52
C PRO A 8 -2.34 64.50 -19.42
N ARG A 9 -1.10 65.01 -19.48
CA ARG A 9 0.07 64.56 -18.70
C ARG A 9 0.68 65.69 -17.86
N ARG A 10 1.13 65.34 -16.63
CA ARG A 10 2.31 65.87 -15.86
C ARG A 10 2.41 67.39 -15.52
N LEU A 11 2.92 67.71 -14.31
CA LEU A 11 4.26 68.33 -14.09
C LEU A 11 4.61 68.56 -12.59
N CYS A 12 5.92 68.48 -12.24
CA CYS A 12 6.62 69.07 -11.06
C CYS A 12 6.23 68.61 -9.62
N ALA A 13 7.05 68.70 -8.56
CA ALA A 13 8.43 69.20 -8.28
C ALA A 13 9.11 68.31 -7.19
N ARG A 14 10.45 68.04 -7.14
CA ARG A 14 11.57 68.79 -6.49
C ARG A 14 11.34 69.24 -5.01
N THR A 15 12.28 69.20 -4.03
CA THR A 15 13.70 68.75 -3.85
C THR A 15 14.17 68.88 -2.37
N GLY A 16 15.21 68.12 -1.93
CA GLY A 16 16.05 68.40 -0.73
C GLY A 16 15.71 67.56 0.53
N ALA A 17 16.62 66.94 1.30
CA ALA A 17 17.93 67.32 1.90
C ALA A 17 17.80 68.13 3.22
N SER A 18 18.59 67.94 4.30
CA SER A 18 19.62 66.94 4.69
C SER A 18 20.14 67.23 6.13
N SER A 19 20.62 66.25 6.91
CA SER A 19 21.38 66.51 8.16
C SER A 19 22.40 65.42 8.55
N PHE A 20 23.58 65.86 8.99
CA PHE A 20 24.59 65.12 9.78
C PHE A 20 24.30 65.31 11.30
N SER A 21 24.98 64.77 12.32
CA SER A 21 26.14 63.87 12.51
C SER A 21 26.06 63.24 13.93
N ASP A 22 26.73 62.12 14.23
CA ASP A 22 28.03 62.07 14.95
C ASP A 22 28.54 60.62 15.23
N MET A 23 29.72 60.48 15.86
CA MET A 23 30.56 59.27 15.93
C MET A 23 30.37 58.39 17.19
N SER A 24 30.66 57.06 17.09
CA SER A 24 31.65 56.37 17.99
C SER A 24 31.93 54.87 17.71
N LEU A 25 33.20 54.59 17.35
CA LEU A 25 34.11 53.57 17.91
C LEU A 25 33.80 52.05 17.99
N ARG A 26 34.58 51.30 17.18
CA ARG A 26 35.37 50.06 17.48
C ARG A 26 34.73 48.65 17.44
N LEU A 27 35.26 47.86 16.50
CA LEU A 27 35.40 46.40 16.53
C LEU A 27 36.66 45.96 17.32
N PRO A 28 36.67 44.71 17.81
CA PRO A 28 37.82 43.81 17.67
C PRO A 28 37.38 42.40 17.16
N GLY A 29 38.21 41.60 16.48
CA GLY A 29 39.53 41.89 15.91
C GLY A 29 40.35 40.62 15.64
N CYS A 30 40.86 40.43 14.42
CA CYS A 30 41.79 39.35 14.10
C CYS A 30 43.22 39.64 14.61
N ARG A 31 43.99 38.59 14.88
CA ARG A 31 45.45 38.66 15.13
C ARG A 31 46.19 37.75 14.16
N GLU A 32 47.37 38.19 13.74
CA GLU A 32 48.31 37.43 12.93
C GLU A 32 49.75 37.95 13.19
N ARG A 33 50.78 37.24 12.66
CA ARG A 33 52.24 37.49 12.76
C ARG A 33 52.89 36.97 14.06
N SER A 34 54.12 36.44 14.07
CA SER A 34 55.18 36.40 13.02
C SER A 34 56.27 35.31 13.24
N ALA A 35 56.88 34.88 12.11
CA ALA A 35 58.25 34.34 11.93
C ALA A 35 58.60 32.90 12.38
N GLY A 36 59.52 32.26 11.63
CA GLY A 36 60.11 30.92 11.87
C GLY A 36 61.56 30.99 12.44
N PRO A 37 62.51 30.06 12.14
CA PRO A 37 62.59 29.14 10.97
C PRO A 37 63.19 27.71 11.20
N ALA A 38 63.36 26.96 10.08
CA ALA A 38 64.35 25.88 9.79
C ALA A 38 64.12 24.40 10.23
N GLY A 39 64.61 23.45 9.39
CA GLY A 39 64.64 21.98 9.60
C GLY A 39 63.92 21.15 8.50
N VAL A 40 64.44 20.96 7.27
CA VAL A 40 65.47 20.01 6.78
C VAL A 40 64.96 18.57 6.51
N GLY A 41 65.09 18.11 5.24
CA GLY A 41 64.73 16.76 4.70
C GLY A 41 63.58 16.84 3.68
N ALA A 42 63.68 16.61 2.35
CA ALA A 42 64.52 15.79 1.44
C ALA A 42 64.14 14.29 1.42
N GLY A 43 64.01 13.58 0.28
CA GLY A 43 64.16 13.92 -1.16
C GLY A 43 62.87 14.39 -1.88
N HIS A 44 62.86 14.87 -3.14
CA HIS A 44 63.37 14.34 -4.43
C HIS A 44 62.61 13.07 -4.89
N PHE A 45 62.13 12.95 -6.13
CA PHE A 45 62.34 13.73 -7.38
C PHE A 45 61.14 14.68 -7.70
N GLN A 46 61.27 15.87 -8.31
CA GLN A 46 61.62 16.19 -9.71
C GLN A 46 60.76 15.41 -10.76
N GLY A 47 60.05 16.00 -11.71
CA GLY A 47 59.88 17.39 -12.14
C GLY A 47 59.27 17.41 -13.58
N VAL A 48 58.99 18.54 -14.22
CA VAL A 48 59.12 19.95 -13.81
C VAL A 48 58.38 20.84 -14.86
N VAL A 49 57.65 21.91 -14.43
CA VAL A 49 57.34 23.16 -15.22
C VAL A 49 56.49 23.03 -16.51
N HIS A 50 55.55 23.88 -16.95
CA HIS A 50 54.72 25.06 -16.52
C HIS A 50 53.91 25.50 -17.77
N ARG A 51 52.96 26.47 -17.88
CA ARG A 51 52.15 27.48 -17.11
C ARG A 51 51.03 27.93 -18.12
N LYS A 52 49.98 28.72 -17.86
CA LYS A 52 49.44 29.53 -16.73
C LYS A 52 47.89 29.59 -16.96
N ALA A 53 47.03 29.32 -16.00
CA ALA A 53 46.41 30.25 -15.03
C ALA A 53 45.24 31.15 -15.52
N ASN A 54 44.18 31.15 -14.69
CA ASN A 54 43.12 32.16 -14.48
C ASN A 54 42.04 32.37 -15.56
N GLY A 55 40.77 32.31 -15.14
CA GLY A 55 39.61 32.67 -15.96
C GLY A 55 38.26 32.61 -15.23
N CYS A 56 38.06 33.38 -14.15
CA CYS A 56 36.72 33.57 -13.58
C CYS A 56 35.86 34.42 -14.55
N GLY A 57 34.60 34.05 -14.76
CA GLY A 57 33.77 34.72 -15.78
C GLY A 57 32.27 34.43 -15.70
N ALA A 58 31.62 34.78 -14.61
CA ALA A 58 30.16 34.79 -14.55
C ALA A 58 29.58 35.78 -15.58
N ARG A 59 28.51 35.38 -16.28
CA ARG A 59 27.65 36.27 -17.07
C ARG A 59 26.20 35.80 -17.03
N CYS A 60 25.37 36.52 -16.30
CA CYS A 60 23.93 36.55 -16.58
C CYS A 60 23.71 37.18 -17.96
N LEU A 61 22.64 36.78 -18.65
CA LEU A 61 22.14 37.51 -19.81
C LEU A 61 20.63 37.32 -19.95
N ASP A 62 19.86 38.23 -19.36
CA ASP A 62 18.43 38.37 -19.66
C ASP A 62 18.23 38.68 -21.14
N SER A 63 17.16 38.19 -21.77
CA SER A 63 16.09 39.10 -22.24
C SER A 63 14.91 38.35 -22.89
N TRP A 64 13.72 38.90 -22.64
CA TRP A 64 12.42 38.45 -23.17
C TRP A 64 12.13 38.95 -24.61
N VAL A 65 11.02 38.45 -25.17
CA VAL A 65 9.94 39.18 -25.91
C VAL A 65 9.58 38.60 -27.30
N VAL A 66 8.46 37.86 -27.30
CA VAL A 66 7.27 37.93 -28.18
C VAL A 66 7.42 38.37 -29.66
N GLY A 67 6.93 37.54 -30.59
CA GLY A 67 6.53 37.93 -31.95
C GLY A 67 5.48 36.98 -32.58
N ARG A 68 4.41 37.51 -33.22
CA ARG A 68 3.24 36.72 -33.68
C ARG A 68 2.65 37.28 -35.00
N TRP A 69 2.19 36.41 -35.91
CA TRP A 69 1.50 36.69 -37.22
C TRP A 69 2.39 37.33 -38.34
N THR A 70 2.09 37.30 -39.66
CA THR A 70 0.87 36.96 -40.46
C THR A 70 1.16 36.54 -41.93
N VAL A 71 0.49 35.50 -42.47
CA VAL A 71 -0.33 35.37 -43.74
C VAL A 71 -0.02 36.33 -44.95
N HIS A 72 0.12 35.93 -46.26
CA HIS A 72 -0.90 35.33 -47.18
C HIS A 72 -0.44 34.99 -48.65
N ARG A 73 -1.15 34.06 -49.33
CA ARG A 73 -1.40 33.91 -50.82
C ARG A 73 -0.22 33.54 -51.78
N SER A 74 -0.43 32.96 -53.00
CA SER A 74 -1.65 32.93 -53.86
C SER A 74 -1.83 31.71 -54.84
N ARG A 75 -3.11 31.33 -55.05
CA ARG A 75 -3.80 30.69 -56.22
C ARG A 75 -3.06 29.97 -57.37
N GLY A 76 -3.55 28.77 -57.72
CA GLY A 76 -3.45 28.16 -59.07
C GLY A 76 -4.52 27.06 -59.32
N ARG A 77 -5.08 26.94 -60.53
CA ARG A 77 -6.10 25.90 -60.92
C ARG A 77 -5.60 25.04 -62.09
N ARG A 78 -5.77 23.70 -62.04
CA ARG A 78 -6.51 22.87 -63.05
C ARG A 78 -6.50 21.35 -62.74
N ARG A 79 -7.47 20.67 -63.36
CA ARG A 79 -7.79 19.21 -63.42
C ARG A 79 -7.69 18.78 -64.92
N PRO A 80 -7.90 17.50 -65.35
CA PRO A 80 -7.64 16.18 -64.73
C PRO A 80 -7.11 15.13 -65.75
N THR A 81 -7.35 13.83 -65.45
CA THR A 81 -7.35 12.60 -66.29
C THR A 81 -6.10 11.70 -66.22
N GLY A 82 -6.24 10.36 -66.13
CA GLY A 82 -7.45 9.60 -65.79
C GLY A 82 -7.45 8.06 -65.99
N ARG A 83 -8.33 7.40 -65.21
CA ARG A 83 -9.08 6.14 -65.49
C ARG A 83 -8.32 4.85 -65.96
N ARG A 84 -8.66 3.75 -65.24
CA ARG A 84 -8.61 2.31 -65.65
C ARG A 84 -7.20 1.66 -65.62
N ARG A 85 -7.06 0.33 -65.41
CA ARG A 85 -8.04 -0.76 -65.21
C ARG A 85 -7.47 -1.89 -64.33
N ARG A 86 -8.35 -2.77 -63.80
CA ARG A 86 -7.99 -4.05 -63.15
C ARG A 86 -7.20 -4.97 -64.10
N GLY A 87 -6.25 -5.73 -63.54
CA GLY A 87 -5.68 -6.98 -64.09
C GLY A 87 -5.63 -8.03 -62.98
N ARG A 88 -5.72 -9.34 -63.30
CA ARG A 88 -5.87 -10.43 -62.33
C ARG A 88 -5.00 -11.62 -62.74
N ASN A 89 -4.46 -12.34 -61.75
CA ASN A 89 -3.85 -13.68 -61.81
C ASN A 89 -2.57 -13.86 -62.66
N GLY A 90 -1.64 -14.68 -62.14
CA GLY A 90 -0.47 -15.18 -62.85
C GLY A 90 0.50 -15.89 -61.91
N ALA A 91 0.43 -17.22 -61.84
CA ALA A 91 1.28 -18.04 -60.97
C ALA A 91 2.25 -18.90 -61.78
N ALA A 92 3.52 -19.00 -61.35
CA ALA A 92 4.44 -20.12 -61.62
C ALA A 92 5.77 -19.96 -60.84
N ALA A 93 6.32 -21.09 -60.38
CA ALA A 93 7.73 -21.27 -59.97
C ALA A 93 8.53 -21.86 -61.18
N PRO A 94 9.75 -22.46 -61.08
CA PRO A 94 10.67 -22.64 -59.93
C PRO A 94 12.21 -22.53 -60.20
N GLY A 95 13.00 -22.43 -59.11
CA GLY A 95 13.97 -23.49 -58.76
C GLY A 95 15.49 -23.41 -59.08
N ARG A 96 16.28 -23.99 -58.15
CA ARG A 96 17.73 -24.39 -58.21
C ARG A 96 18.75 -23.22 -58.09
N ARG A 97 19.94 -23.36 -57.47
CA ARG A 97 20.84 -24.53 -57.24
C ARG A 97 21.68 -24.47 -55.94
N ASP A 98 22.16 -25.65 -55.52
CA ASP A 98 23.30 -25.98 -54.62
C ASP A 98 24.69 -25.73 -55.34
N PRO A 99 25.93 -25.91 -54.78
CA PRO A 99 26.32 -26.62 -53.54
C PRO A 99 27.58 -26.18 -52.69
N SER A 100 27.55 -26.46 -51.37
CA SER A 100 28.69 -26.94 -50.52
C SER A 100 29.92 -26.00 -50.25
N ARG A 101 30.83 -26.17 -49.25
CA ARG A 101 31.14 -27.21 -48.20
C ARG A 101 31.65 -26.54 -46.88
N GLY A 102 31.48 -27.18 -45.72
CA GLY A 102 32.21 -26.87 -44.45
C GLY A 102 31.75 -27.73 -43.26
N VAL A 103 32.68 -28.36 -42.50
CA VAL A 103 32.49 -29.43 -41.48
C VAL A 103 33.77 -29.47 -40.59
N PRO A 104 33.83 -29.93 -39.31
CA PRO A 104 32.82 -30.55 -38.41
C PRO A 104 32.45 -29.62 -37.20
N SER A 105 31.83 -29.99 -36.05
CA SER A 105 31.73 -31.23 -35.24
C SER A 105 30.68 -31.05 -34.09
N THR A 106 30.08 -32.01 -33.35
CA THR A 106 29.82 -33.48 -33.47
C THR A 106 28.88 -34.00 -32.36
N VAL A 107 28.17 -35.12 -32.60
CA VAL A 107 27.66 -36.15 -31.64
C VAL A 107 26.35 -35.86 -30.85
N PRO A 108 25.45 -36.87 -30.65
CA PRO A 108 23.98 -36.64 -30.80
C PRO A 108 23.09 -37.41 -29.74
N PRO A 109 21.87 -37.98 -30.00
CA PRO A 109 20.69 -37.70 -29.13
C PRO A 109 19.87 -38.95 -28.66
N THR A 110 18.67 -38.72 -28.10
CA THR A 110 17.64 -39.74 -27.79
C THR A 110 16.29 -39.42 -28.48
N PRO A 111 15.47 -40.42 -28.89
CA PRO A 111 14.14 -40.18 -29.47
C PRO A 111 12.94 -40.95 -28.84
N HIS A 112 11.74 -40.40 -29.06
CA HIS A 112 10.39 -40.78 -28.58
C HIS A 112 9.82 -42.14 -29.07
N GLY A 113 8.70 -42.60 -28.47
CA GLY A 113 7.72 -43.52 -29.12
C GLY A 113 6.69 -44.20 -28.17
N PRO A 114 5.35 -44.13 -28.39
CA PRO A 114 4.33 -44.55 -27.40
C PRO A 114 3.39 -45.73 -27.80
N GLY A 115 2.62 -46.29 -26.83
CA GLY A 115 1.41 -47.13 -27.09
C GLY A 115 0.93 -48.06 -25.95
N ASP A 116 -0.37 -48.01 -25.61
CA ASP A 116 -1.15 -48.82 -24.63
C ASP A 116 -1.88 -50.04 -25.27
N PRO A 117 -2.62 -50.96 -24.57
CA PRO A 117 -2.74 -51.36 -23.13
C PRO A 117 -2.50 -52.93 -23.01
N PRO A 118 -3.19 -53.84 -22.22
CA PRO A 118 -4.14 -53.76 -21.09
C PRO A 118 -3.87 -54.69 -19.86
N ARG A 119 -4.55 -55.86 -19.69
CA ARG A 119 -4.81 -56.50 -18.36
C ARG A 119 -4.99 -58.07 -18.37
N PRO A 120 -5.15 -58.78 -17.20
CA PRO A 120 -4.45 -60.05 -16.86
C PRO A 120 -5.33 -61.33 -16.80
N PRO A 121 -4.81 -62.48 -16.30
CA PRO A 121 -5.39 -63.09 -15.07
C PRO A 121 -4.50 -64.06 -14.20
N GLY A 122 -4.90 -64.27 -12.93
CA GLY A 122 -5.07 -65.64 -12.35
C GLY A 122 -4.04 -66.23 -11.32
N PRO A 123 -4.47 -66.72 -10.13
CA PRO A 123 -3.60 -67.35 -9.10
C PRO A 123 -3.87 -68.85 -8.81
N ARG A 124 -3.04 -69.50 -7.95
CA ARG A 124 -3.28 -70.87 -7.36
C ARG A 124 -2.79 -71.00 -5.88
N ARG A 125 -3.20 -72.09 -5.20
CA ARG A 125 -3.10 -72.37 -3.73
C ARG A 125 -2.56 -73.80 -3.41
N ARG A 126 -2.09 -74.06 -2.17
CA ARG A 126 -2.51 -75.15 -1.20
C ARG A 126 -1.38 -75.80 -0.33
N GLU A 127 -1.51 -75.72 1.01
CA GLU A 127 -1.79 -76.81 2.02
C GLU A 127 -1.04 -78.19 2.00
N PRO A 128 -1.06 -79.05 3.08
CA PRO A 128 -1.20 -78.83 4.56
C PRO A 128 -0.47 -79.84 5.55
N ASP A 129 -0.27 -79.45 6.84
CA ASP A 129 -0.37 -80.22 8.15
C ASP A 129 0.34 -81.61 8.36
N PRO A 130 0.22 -82.41 9.49
CA PRO A 130 -0.30 -82.18 10.87
C PRO A 130 0.48 -82.78 12.11
N GLY A 131 0.15 -82.32 13.33
CA GLY A 131 -0.25 -83.20 14.48
C GLY A 131 0.67 -83.45 15.73
N GLY A 132 0.10 -83.41 16.96
CA GLY A 132 0.65 -84.09 18.17
C GLY A 132 0.35 -83.51 19.59
N HIS A 133 -0.24 -84.31 20.50
CA HIS A 133 -0.50 -84.07 21.96
C HIS A 133 -0.42 -85.44 22.71
N PRO A 134 -0.46 -85.60 24.08
CA PRO A 134 -0.88 -84.69 25.18
C PRO A 134 -0.02 -84.79 26.51
N VAL A 135 -0.64 -84.45 27.67
CA VAL A 135 -0.31 -84.75 29.11
C VAL A 135 0.08 -83.54 30.01
N ARG A 136 -0.37 -83.59 31.29
CA ARG A 136 -0.23 -82.66 32.44
C ARG A 136 0.01 -83.50 33.73
N PRO A 137 0.32 -82.98 34.95
CA PRO A 137 0.30 -81.58 35.43
C PRO A 137 1.51 -81.12 36.31
N ALA A 138 1.63 -79.80 36.54
CA ALA A 138 2.17 -79.19 37.78
C ALA A 138 1.76 -77.70 37.90
N ARG A 139 1.97 -77.05 39.05
CA ARG A 139 1.56 -75.66 39.35
C ARG A 139 2.70 -74.64 39.28
N SER A 140 2.45 -73.48 38.66
CA SER A 140 2.70 -72.14 39.25
C SER A 140 2.13 -71.02 38.37
N LEU A 141 1.67 -69.92 38.98
CA LEU A 141 1.23 -68.69 38.29
C LEU A 141 2.44 -67.86 37.80
N PRO A 142 2.30 -67.00 36.77
CA PRO A 142 1.71 -65.66 36.95
C PRO A 142 0.53 -65.34 36.00
N LEU A 143 -0.02 -64.13 36.15
CA LEU A 143 -1.13 -63.58 35.37
C LEU A 143 -0.80 -63.48 33.88
N ALA A 144 -1.73 -63.91 33.02
CA ALA A 144 -1.78 -63.49 31.63
C ALA A 144 -2.63 -62.22 31.54
N LEU A 145 -2.02 -61.08 31.24
CA LEU A 145 -2.77 -59.88 30.86
C LEU A 145 -3.20 -60.05 29.40
N THR A 146 -4.48 -60.40 29.19
CA THR A 146 -5.03 -60.56 27.83
C THR A 146 -5.09 -59.21 27.14
N ALA A 147 -4.40 -59.09 26.00
CA ALA A 147 -4.52 -57.93 25.13
C ALA A 147 -5.95 -57.85 24.56
N LEU A 148 -6.79 -57.03 25.19
CA LEU A 148 -8.08 -56.63 24.63
C LEU A 148 -7.81 -55.44 23.71
N ALA A 149 -7.82 -55.67 22.40
CA ALA A 149 -7.78 -54.60 21.40
C ALA A 149 -9.12 -53.86 21.40
N ALA A 150 -9.32 -52.99 22.40
CA ALA A 150 -10.40 -52.04 22.41
C ALA A 150 -10.17 -51.04 21.26
N LEU A 151 -11.03 -51.09 20.24
CA LEU A 151 -11.02 -50.12 19.15
C LEU A 151 -11.61 -48.80 19.67
N THR A 152 -10.83 -48.08 20.47
CA THR A 152 -11.15 -46.69 20.82
C THR A 152 -10.98 -45.85 19.57
N ALA A 153 -12.10 -45.61 18.87
CA ALA A 153 -12.22 -44.44 18.03
C ALA A 153 -12.14 -43.21 18.95
N THR A 154 -10.93 -42.72 19.21
CA THR A 154 -10.73 -41.38 19.72
C THR A 154 -11.33 -40.43 18.71
N LEU A 155 -12.51 -39.91 19.04
CA LEU A 155 -12.95 -38.62 18.54
C LEU A 155 -11.88 -37.62 18.98
N ILE A 156 -10.94 -37.35 18.08
CA ILE A 156 -10.19 -36.10 18.11
C ILE A 156 -11.26 -35.06 17.75
N ALA A 157 -11.90 -34.50 18.78
CA ALA A 157 -12.54 -33.21 18.60
C ALA A 157 -11.44 -32.25 18.12
N PRO A 158 -11.71 -31.40 17.12
CA PRO A 158 -10.78 -30.33 16.81
C PRO A 158 -10.60 -29.51 18.09
N THR A 159 -9.41 -29.53 18.66
CA THR A 159 -8.98 -28.45 19.55
C THR A 159 -8.82 -27.25 18.64
N THR A 160 -9.86 -26.42 18.57
CA THR A 160 -9.66 -25.03 18.15
C THR A 160 -8.50 -24.49 18.99
N ALA A 161 -7.52 -23.88 18.33
CA ALA A 161 -6.79 -22.82 19.01
C ALA A 161 -7.86 -21.75 19.29
N TRP A 162 -8.02 -21.38 20.55
CA TRP A 162 -8.79 -20.19 20.89
C TRP A 162 -7.85 -19.02 20.57
N ALA A 163 -8.35 -17.97 19.93
CA ALA A 163 -7.54 -16.79 19.72
C ALA A 163 -7.16 -16.17 21.08
N ALA A 164 -6.22 -15.24 21.07
CA ALA A 164 -5.90 -14.48 22.27
C ALA A 164 -7.04 -13.48 22.52
N GLU A 165 -7.94 -13.80 23.45
CA GLU A 165 -9.11 -12.98 23.79
C GLU A 165 -8.66 -11.54 24.16
N ALA A 166 -8.98 -10.61 23.27
CA ALA A 166 -8.52 -9.22 23.28
C ALA A 166 -9.60 -8.27 23.81
N GLU A 167 -9.17 -7.11 24.30
CA GLU A 167 -10.10 -6.03 24.65
C GLU A 167 -10.39 -5.17 23.41
N LEU A 168 -11.67 -5.07 23.09
CA LEU A 168 -12.23 -4.36 21.93
C LEU A 168 -12.99 -3.09 22.37
N THR A 169 -12.73 -2.59 23.58
CA THR A 169 -13.40 -1.42 24.15
C THR A 169 -12.94 -0.14 23.43
N PRO A 170 -13.81 0.55 22.67
CA PRO A 170 -13.41 1.71 21.89
C PRO A 170 -13.33 2.97 22.76
N GLY A 171 -12.61 3.98 22.25
CA GLY A 171 -12.37 5.24 22.97
C GLY A 171 -13.64 6.06 23.29
N PRO A 172 -13.57 7.00 24.24
CA PRO A 172 -14.72 7.73 24.76
C PRO A 172 -15.56 8.48 23.70
N GLU A 173 -14.95 8.94 22.62
CA GLU A 173 -15.59 9.60 21.48
C GLU A 173 -16.46 8.66 20.62
N ALA A 174 -16.20 7.35 20.63
CA ALA A 174 -17.01 6.34 19.95
C ALA A 174 -18.25 5.91 20.78
N VAL A 175 -18.32 6.31 22.06
CA VAL A 175 -19.38 5.90 22.98
C VAL A 175 -20.49 6.96 23.07
N THR A 176 -21.74 6.50 22.90
CA THR A 176 -22.92 7.37 22.79
C THR A 176 -24.11 6.78 23.54
N ALA A 177 -25.00 7.63 24.08
CA ALA A 177 -26.17 7.16 24.82
C ALA A 177 -27.48 7.82 24.37
N SER A 178 -28.58 7.14 24.68
CA SER A 178 -29.96 7.65 24.55
C SER A 178 -30.29 8.81 25.50
N THR A 179 -29.83 8.71 26.75
CA THR A 179 -30.01 9.69 27.82
C THR A 179 -28.74 9.73 28.67
N SER A 180 -28.50 10.84 29.36
CA SER A 180 -27.43 11.01 30.36
C SER A 180 -27.85 12.11 31.33
N ASP A 181 -27.38 12.06 32.57
CA ASP A 181 -27.36 13.21 33.48
C ASP A 181 -26.01 13.94 33.39
N ASP A 182 -25.51 14.52 34.48
CA ASP A 182 -24.18 15.14 34.53
C ASP A 182 -23.02 14.13 34.41
N ASN A 183 -23.28 12.81 34.34
CA ASN A 183 -22.29 11.74 34.22
C ASN A 183 -22.49 11.03 32.87
N VAL A 184 -21.51 11.16 31.97
CA VAL A 184 -21.68 11.13 30.51
C VAL A 184 -21.28 9.77 29.89
N PRO A 185 -21.56 9.50 28.59
CA PRO A 185 -21.26 8.21 27.97
C PRO A 185 -19.77 7.83 27.98
N ALA A 186 -18.88 8.82 27.95
CA ALA A 186 -17.43 8.68 28.07
C ALA A 186 -16.99 8.11 29.43
N ASP A 187 -17.72 8.42 30.50
CA ASP A 187 -17.43 8.05 31.89
C ASP A 187 -17.71 6.54 32.16
N ALA A 188 -17.66 5.68 31.15
CA ALA A 188 -17.90 4.24 31.26
C ALA A 188 -16.97 3.39 30.36
N VAL A 189 -15.94 4.02 29.80
CA VAL A 189 -14.81 3.42 29.07
C VAL A 189 -13.51 4.17 29.40
N ASP A 190 -13.38 4.67 30.64
CA ASP A 190 -12.26 5.52 31.08
C ASP A 190 -11.31 4.82 32.07
N GLY A 191 -11.59 3.58 32.44
CA GLY A 191 -10.82 2.77 33.40
C GLY A 191 -11.00 3.16 34.88
N ASP A 192 -11.77 4.21 35.20
CA ASP A 192 -11.99 4.68 36.57
C ASP A 192 -13.37 4.28 37.08
N LEU A 193 -13.43 3.15 37.80
CA LEU A 193 -14.65 2.64 38.47
C LEU A 193 -15.29 3.60 39.51
N THR A 194 -14.80 4.83 39.66
CA THR A 194 -15.41 5.90 40.45
C THR A 194 -16.17 6.95 39.62
N THR A 195 -15.97 7.02 38.30
CA THR A 195 -16.86 7.72 37.34
C THR A 195 -18.06 6.81 37.00
N ARG A 196 -18.90 7.18 36.02
CA ARG A 196 -19.98 6.34 35.43
C ARG A 196 -20.72 7.08 34.32
N TRP A 197 -21.22 6.38 33.32
CA TRP A 197 -22.42 6.83 32.59
C TRP A 197 -23.67 6.71 33.48
N SER A 198 -24.69 7.56 33.30
CA SER A 198 -26.01 7.38 33.94
C SER A 198 -27.19 7.90 33.11
N GLY A 199 -27.97 6.99 32.52
CA GLY A 199 -29.21 7.30 31.79
C GLY A 199 -30.49 6.92 32.55
N GLU A 200 -31.46 7.84 32.62
CA GLU A 200 -32.80 7.57 33.16
C GLU A 200 -33.72 6.96 32.10
N GLY A 201 -34.51 5.95 32.49
CA GLY A 201 -35.62 5.38 31.73
C GLY A 201 -35.47 3.90 31.33
N ASP A 202 -36.59 3.19 31.25
CA ASP A 202 -36.67 1.88 30.60
C ASP A 202 -36.34 1.99 29.10
N ASN A 203 -35.48 1.10 28.60
CA ASN A 203 -34.85 1.15 27.27
C ASN A 203 -33.81 2.27 27.10
N ALA A 204 -33.29 2.85 28.18
CA ALA A 204 -32.11 3.72 28.10
C ALA A 204 -30.87 2.89 27.71
N TRP A 205 -30.32 3.17 26.53
CA TRP A 205 -29.14 2.48 25.99
C TRP A 205 -27.87 3.32 26.02
N LEU A 206 -26.75 2.59 26.07
CA LEU A 206 -25.36 3.01 25.80
C LEU A 206 -24.85 2.16 24.62
N ARG A 207 -24.27 2.81 23.61
CA ARG A 207 -23.80 2.24 22.34
C ARG A 207 -22.32 2.55 22.17
N LEU A 208 -21.55 1.52 21.84
CA LEU A 208 -20.13 1.56 21.54
C LEU A 208 -19.98 1.24 20.04
N ASP A 209 -19.32 2.14 19.31
CA ASP A 209 -18.90 1.94 17.90
C ASP A 209 -17.48 1.37 17.92
N LEU A 210 -17.27 0.15 17.42
CA LEU A 210 -15.96 -0.52 17.45
C LEU A 210 -15.04 -0.08 16.28
N GLY A 211 -15.55 0.73 15.35
CA GLY A 211 -14.84 1.15 14.15
C GLY A 211 -14.97 0.12 13.02
N THR A 212 -14.24 -0.99 13.12
CA THR A 212 -14.31 -2.13 12.19
C THR A 212 -15.22 -3.25 12.75
N THR A 213 -15.30 -4.40 12.08
CA THR A 213 -16.09 -5.57 12.53
C THR A 213 -15.17 -6.55 13.27
N HIS A 214 -15.58 -7.00 14.45
CA HIS A 214 -14.82 -7.95 15.27
C HIS A 214 -15.70 -9.11 15.77
N THR A 215 -15.04 -10.22 16.11
CA THR A 215 -15.62 -11.43 16.71
C THR A 215 -15.84 -11.26 18.22
N VAL A 216 -16.93 -10.62 18.65
CA VAL A 216 -17.15 -10.36 20.09
C VAL A 216 -17.61 -11.64 20.80
N THR A 217 -16.88 -12.06 21.84
CA THR A 217 -17.12 -13.28 22.64
C THR A 217 -17.85 -12.98 23.96
N HIS A 218 -17.55 -11.85 24.60
CA HIS A 218 -18.13 -11.46 25.88
C HIS A 218 -18.10 -9.95 26.12
N VAL A 219 -18.84 -9.52 27.15
CA VAL A 219 -18.82 -8.14 27.67
C VAL A 219 -18.63 -8.19 29.18
N LYS A 220 -17.87 -7.26 29.76
CA LYS A 220 -17.77 -7.09 31.21
C LYS A 220 -18.44 -5.79 31.64
N LEU A 221 -19.18 -5.81 32.75
CA LEU A 221 -19.92 -4.65 33.25
C LEU A 221 -19.59 -4.38 34.73
N ALA A 222 -19.21 -3.15 35.05
CA ALA A 222 -19.21 -2.64 36.42
C ALA A 222 -20.38 -1.64 36.57
N VAL A 223 -21.13 -1.70 37.68
CA VAL A 223 -22.36 -0.91 37.85
C VAL A 223 -22.43 -0.12 39.15
N HIS A 224 -23.02 1.07 39.08
CA HIS A 224 -23.06 1.98 40.22
C HIS A 224 -23.87 1.40 41.38
N ARG A 225 -23.17 1.11 42.49
CA ARG A 225 -23.70 0.40 43.67
C ARG A 225 -24.09 -1.06 43.40
N GLY A 226 -23.37 -1.78 42.55
CA GLY A 226 -23.58 -3.21 42.28
C GLY A 226 -23.51 -4.15 43.49
N THR A 227 -23.22 -3.67 44.70
CA THR A 227 -23.36 -4.40 45.99
C THR A 227 -24.73 -4.23 46.68
N THR A 228 -25.58 -3.31 46.18
CA THR A 228 -26.96 -3.07 46.70
C THR A 228 -28.02 -2.90 45.60
N ARG A 229 -27.60 -2.84 44.33
CA ARG A 229 -28.45 -2.80 43.13
C ARG A 229 -28.09 -3.95 42.19
N ARG A 230 -29.08 -4.44 41.45
CA ARG A 230 -28.92 -5.36 40.31
C ARG A 230 -29.51 -4.71 39.08
N ASN A 231 -28.67 -4.25 38.15
CA ASN A 231 -29.16 -3.70 36.88
C ASN A 231 -29.78 -4.84 36.06
N LEU A 232 -30.87 -4.54 35.36
CA LEU A 232 -31.54 -5.42 34.39
C LEU A 232 -31.24 -4.89 32.99
N PHE A 233 -30.84 -5.76 32.05
CA PHE A 233 -30.36 -5.30 30.75
C PHE A 233 -30.47 -6.36 29.64
N GLU A 234 -30.43 -5.88 28.40
CA GLU A 234 -30.04 -6.66 27.23
C GLU A 234 -28.67 -6.18 26.74
N LEU A 235 -27.82 -7.11 26.29
CA LEU A 235 -26.71 -6.80 25.38
C LEU A 235 -27.14 -7.13 23.96
N GLN A 236 -26.78 -6.26 23.02
CA GLN A 236 -27.23 -6.32 21.64
C GLN A 236 -26.07 -6.00 20.67
N HIS A 237 -25.99 -6.71 19.56
CA HIS A 237 -25.08 -6.40 18.45
C HIS A 237 -25.82 -5.78 17.25
N TRP A 238 -25.07 -5.18 16.33
CA TRP A 238 -25.58 -4.66 15.07
C TRP A 238 -25.42 -5.69 13.94
N ASP A 239 -26.53 -6.11 13.31
CA ASP A 239 -26.54 -7.12 12.21
C ASP A 239 -26.30 -6.53 10.80
N GLY A 240 -25.77 -5.30 10.74
CA GLY A 240 -25.68 -4.50 9.51
C GLY A 240 -26.96 -3.70 9.21
N SER A 241 -28.12 -4.10 9.75
CA SER A 241 -29.42 -3.48 9.43
C SER A 241 -30.28 -3.06 10.63
N ARG A 242 -30.09 -3.72 11.78
CA ARG A 242 -30.83 -3.51 13.03
C ARG A 242 -30.03 -4.02 14.23
N TRP A 243 -30.52 -3.69 15.42
CA TRP A 243 -30.06 -4.28 16.67
C TRP A 243 -30.67 -5.66 16.90
N VAL A 244 -29.87 -6.59 17.41
CA VAL A 244 -30.26 -7.95 17.75
C VAL A 244 -29.74 -8.32 19.13
N THR A 245 -30.61 -8.85 19.99
CA THR A 245 -30.27 -9.27 21.36
C THR A 245 -29.46 -10.55 21.37
N ILE A 246 -28.33 -10.52 22.08
CA ILE A 246 -27.36 -11.62 22.22
C ILE A 246 -27.28 -12.14 23.66
N HIS A 247 -27.65 -11.32 24.66
CA HIS A 247 -27.72 -11.73 26.06
C HIS A 247 -28.81 -10.95 26.80
N GLU A 248 -29.70 -11.64 27.52
CA GLU A 248 -30.66 -11.03 28.47
C GLU A 248 -30.14 -11.25 29.91
N GLY A 249 -29.76 -10.18 30.60
CA GLY A 249 -28.89 -10.26 31.78
C GLY A 249 -29.39 -9.54 33.04
N ARG A 250 -28.74 -9.84 34.16
CA ARG A 250 -28.76 -9.04 35.38
C ARG A 250 -27.41 -9.08 36.07
N THR A 251 -27.01 -7.99 36.72
CA THR A 251 -25.81 -8.03 37.60
C THR A 251 -26.11 -8.72 38.93
N SER A 252 -25.05 -9.23 39.57
CA SER A 252 -25.13 -10.12 40.74
C SER A 252 -25.76 -9.48 41.97
N GLY A 253 -25.55 -8.18 42.17
CA GLY A 253 -25.86 -7.49 43.43
C GLY A 253 -24.81 -7.75 44.52
N THR A 254 -23.59 -8.18 44.16
CA THR A 254 -22.55 -8.60 45.12
C THR A 254 -21.19 -7.92 44.96
N THR A 255 -20.96 -7.12 43.92
CA THR A 255 -19.66 -6.49 43.62
C THR A 255 -19.81 -5.08 43.01
N THR A 256 -18.76 -4.26 43.07
CA THR A 256 -18.63 -3.02 42.27
C THR A 256 -17.45 -3.08 41.30
N ALA A 257 -16.76 -4.22 41.23
CA ALA A 257 -15.85 -4.55 40.14
C ALA A 257 -16.64 -5.24 39.01
N LEU A 258 -16.00 -5.35 37.86
CA LEU A 258 -16.54 -5.93 36.63
C LEU A 258 -17.11 -7.36 36.83
N GLU A 259 -18.28 -7.60 36.24
CA GLU A 259 -18.89 -8.92 36.09
C GLU A 259 -18.89 -9.32 34.60
N THR A 260 -18.42 -10.52 34.27
CA THR A 260 -18.34 -11.04 32.88
C THR A 260 -19.65 -11.69 32.43
N PHE A 261 -20.12 -11.32 31.24
CA PHE A 261 -21.28 -11.86 30.55
C PHE A 261 -20.87 -12.41 29.18
N THR A 262 -20.53 -13.70 29.14
CA THR A 262 -20.19 -14.45 27.92
C THR A 262 -21.45 -14.75 27.08
N PHE A 263 -21.29 -14.81 25.76
CA PHE A 263 -22.36 -15.20 24.84
C PHE A 263 -22.39 -16.72 24.62
N ASP A 264 -23.55 -17.27 24.21
CA ASP A 264 -23.67 -18.70 23.90
C ASP A 264 -22.92 -19.10 22.61
N GLU A 265 -22.76 -18.15 21.68
CA GLU A 265 -21.96 -18.22 20.46
C GLU A 265 -21.34 -16.81 20.24
N PRO A 266 -20.09 -16.67 19.71
CA PRO A 266 -19.52 -15.36 19.36
C PRO A 266 -20.30 -14.63 18.26
N VAL A 267 -20.15 -13.30 18.18
CA VAL A 267 -20.87 -12.48 17.18
C VAL A 267 -19.99 -11.48 16.45
N GLU A 268 -19.97 -11.59 15.12
CA GLU A 268 -19.47 -10.55 14.23
C GLU A 268 -20.30 -9.27 14.39
N THR A 269 -19.64 -8.19 14.78
CA THR A 269 -20.26 -6.85 14.74
C THR A 269 -19.24 -5.73 14.77
N SER A 270 -19.63 -4.57 14.23
CA SER A 270 -18.93 -3.31 14.45
C SER A 270 -19.53 -2.45 15.57
N ARG A 271 -20.61 -2.90 16.23
CA ARG A 271 -21.25 -2.13 17.31
C ARG A 271 -21.91 -3.00 18.38
N ILE A 272 -21.59 -2.73 19.64
CA ILE A 272 -22.29 -3.29 20.79
C ILE A 272 -23.18 -2.22 21.45
N ARG A 273 -24.32 -2.65 22.00
CA ARG A 273 -25.25 -1.81 22.75
C ARG A 273 -25.73 -2.50 24.01
N TYR A 274 -25.47 -1.87 25.16
CA TYR A 274 -26.20 -2.13 26.39
C TYR A 274 -27.56 -1.44 26.30
N LEU A 275 -28.64 -2.18 26.50
CA LEU A 275 -30.01 -1.66 26.59
C LEU A 275 -30.53 -1.91 28.02
N GLY A 276 -30.79 -0.83 28.76
CA GLY A 276 -31.07 -0.90 30.19
C GLY A 276 -32.56 -0.86 30.55
N HIS A 277 -32.94 -1.66 31.54
CA HIS A 277 -34.29 -1.79 32.08
C HIS A 277 -34.38 -1.40 33.57
N GLY A 278 -33.44 -0.59 34.06
CA GLY A 278 -33.37 -0.13 35.45
C GLY A 278 -32.69 -1.13 36.38
N TYR A 279 -33.02 -1.08 37.68
CA TYR A 279 -32.45 -1.98 38.69
C TYR A 279 -33.44 -2.47 39.76
N GLU A 280 -33.23 -3.70 40.21
CA GLU A 280 -33.77 -4.25 41.45
C GLU A 280 -32.85 -3.86 42.64
N GLY A 281 -33.40 -3.73 43.87
CA GLY A 281 -32.60 -3.55 45.09
C GLY A 281 -32.93 -2.29 45.89
N ASP A 282 -31.92 -1.70 46.54
CA ASP A 282 -32.13 -0.58 47.47
C ASP A 282 -32.61 0.69 46.73
N GLY A 283 -33.93 0.90 46.79
CA GLY A 283 -34.63 2.02 46.16
C GLY A 283 -34.87 1.82 44.65
N GLU A 284 -35.34 0.64 44.25
CA GLU A 284 -35.76 0.23 42.89
C GLU A 284 -36.19 1.39 41.96
N GLY A 285 -35.65 1.42 40.74
CA GLY A 285 -35.89 2.50 39.78
C GLY A 285 -35.39 2.18 38.37
N ASP A 286 -35.72 3.06 37.42
CA ASP A 286 -35.48 2.97 35.98
C ASP A 286 -34.16 3.61 35.52
N TRP A 287 -33.23 3.88 36.45
CA TRP A 287 -31.90 4.40 36.12
C TRP A 287 -30.93 3.29 35.73
N ASN A 288 -30.16 3.54 34.68
CA ASN A 288 -29.14 2.66 34.16
C ASN A 288 -27.78 3.33 34.30
N SER A 289 -26.93 2.78 35.16
CA SER A 289 -25.66 3.40 35.56
C SER A 289 -24.52 2.37 35.51
N LEU A 290 -23.64 2.53 34.52
CA LEU A 290 -22.44 1.71 34.32
C LEU A 290 -21.22 2.51 34.76
N THR A 291 -20.43 1.99 35.70
CA THR A 291 -19.14 2.56 36.10
C THR A 291 -17.98 2.07 35.23
N GLU A 292 -18.21 1.03 34.41
CA GLU A 292 -17.38 0.65 33.26
C GLU A 292 -18.14 -0.38 32.41
N ILE A 293 -17.90 -0.40 31.10
CA ILE A 293 -18.26 -1.48 30.18
C ILE A 293 -17.06 -1.82 29.30
N GLU A 294 -16.58 -3.05 29.40
CA GLU A 294 -15.51 -3.57 28.53
C GLU A 294 -16.09 -4.53 27.49
N ILE A 295 -15.61 -4.44 26.23
CA ILE A 295 -15.99 -5.34 25.13
C ILE A 295 -14.81 -6.29 24.88
N TRP A 296 -15.06 -7.59 24.73
CA TRP A 296 -13.99 -8.58 24.56
C TRP A 296 -14.32 -9.60 23.46
N GLY A 297 -13.29 -10.05 22.73
CA GLY A 297 -13.48 -10.91 21.58
C GLY A 297 -12.21 -11.59 21.08
N ASP A 298 -12.37 -12.39 20.03
CA ASP A 298 -11.26 -12.92 19.25
C ASP A 298 -10.85 -11.86 18.20
N ASP A 299 -9.55 -11.60 18.07
CA ASP A 299 -8.99 -10.52 17.20
C ASP A 299 -8.94 -10.89 15.70
N ASP A 300 -9.86 -11.75 15.26
CA ASP A 300 -9.96 -12.25 13.87
C ASP A 300 -10.68 -11.24 12.93
N GLY A 301 -10.72 -9.97 13.33
CA GLY A 301 -11.30 -8.85 12.56
C GLY A 301 -10.38 -8.37 11.44
N ASP A 302 -10.25 -9.19 10.39
CA ASP A 302 -9.36 -8.96 9.23
C ASP A 302 -9.74 -7.72 8.39
N ASP A 303 -9.38 -6.53 8.88
CA ASP A 303 -9.18 -5.34 8.04
C ASP A 303 -8.29 -4.26 8.71
N GLY A 304 -7.09 -4.64 9.18
CA GLY A 304 -5.93 -3.74 9.02
C GLY A 304 -5.37 -2.92 10.20
N GLY A 305 -5.58 -3.24 11.48
CA GLY A 305 -4.72 -2.84 12.64
C GLY A 305 -4.73 -1.36 13.10
N GLY A 306 -4.02 -0.98 14.18
CA GLY A 306 -3.29 -1.82 15.14
C GLY A 306 -2.28 -1.06 16.05
N ASP A 307 -2.18 -1.51 17.31
CA ASP A 307 -1.10 -1.34 18.32
C ASP A 307 -1.34 -2.49 19.36
N ASP A 308 -0.46 -2.94 20.26
CA ASP A 308 0.59 -2.26 21.03
C ASP A 308 2.04 -2.66 20.65
N GLY A 309 2.84 -1.68 20.22
CA GLY A 309 4.31 -1.80 20.06
C GLY A 309 5.13 -0.96 21.05
N GLY A 310 4.70 0.26 21.35
CA GLY A 310 5.26 1.08 22.43
C GLY A 310 6.28 2.18 22.06
N GLY A 311 5.93 3.08 21.13
CA GLY A 311 6.57 4.39 20.95
C GLY A 311 5.96 5.46 21.86
N GLY A 312 6.73 6.05 22.78
CA GLY A 312 6.17 6.80 23.91
C GLY A 312 5.86 8.30 23.68
N GLY A 313 4.69 8.61 23.11
CA GLY A 313 3.81 9.69 23.62
C GLY A 313 3.79 11.05 22.91
N GLY A 314 2.60 11.38 22.38
CA GLY A 314 2.23 12.72 21.88
C GLY A 314 1.84 12.71 20.40
N ASP A 315 0.78 13.48 20.09
CA ASP A 315 0.38 14.04 18.79
C ASP A 315 0.86 13.38 17.47
N ASP A 316 -0.13 12.86 16.71
CA ASP A 316 -0.16 12.74 15.24
C ASP A 316 0.96 11.91 14.54
N GLU A 317 1.10 10.62 14.86
CA GLU A 317 1.89 9.68 14.04
C GLU A 317 1.03 9.04 12.91
N LEU A 318 1.56 9.01 11.69
CA LEU A 318 0.84 8.64 10.46
C LEU A 318 1.14 7.17 10.07
N PRO A 319 0.14 6.37 9.66
CA PRO A 319 0.19 4.90 9.68
C PRO A 319 0.98 4.20 8.54
N TYR A 320 1.90 4.91 7.87
CA TYR A 320 2.54 4.43 6.64
C TYR A 320 3.93 3.84 6.89
N GLY A 321 4.05 2.52 6.68
CA GLY A 321 5.31 1.79 6.69
C GLY A 321 5.80 1.42 8.09
N THR A 322 7.13 1.44 8.24
CA THR A 322 7.92 1.04 9.41
C THR A 322 9.21 1.87 9.47
N ASP A 323 9.83 1.99 10.65
CA ASP A 323 11.17 2.56 10.82
C ASP A 323 12.30 1.50 10.86
N GLY A 324 11.94 0.21 10.77
CA GLY A 324 12.87 -0.92 10.84
C GLY A 324 13.24 -1.40 12.25
N ASN A 325 12.60 -0.87 13.30
CA ASN A 325 12.82 -1.35 14.68
C ASN A 325 12.23 -2.74 14.98
N GLY A 326 11.50 -3.35 14.03
CA GLY A 326 10.89 -4.67 14.17
C GLY A 326 9.63 -4.69 15.02
N ASN A 327 9.00 -5.86 15.11
CA ASN A 327 7.78 -6.07 15.88
C ASN A 327 8.11 -6.66 17.27
N PRO A 328 7.93 -5.91 18.38
CA PRO A 328 8.32 -6.36 19.72
C PRO A 328 7.40 -7.43 20.34
N ARG A 329 6.32 -7.83 19.64
CA ARG A 329 5.36 -8.84 20.12
C ARG A 329 6.05 -10.19 20.36
N THR A 330 5.94 -10.70 21.59
CA THR A 330 6.69 -11.89 22.06
C THR A 330 5.97 -12.85 23.00
N ASP A 331 4.68 -12.61 23.26
CA ASP A 331 3.74 -13.45 24.01
C ASP A 331 3.45 -14.78 23.30
N ASP A 332 3.38 -14.74 21.97
CA ASP A 332 2.96 -15.78 21.04
C ASP A 332 4.10 -16.69 20.54
N CYS A 333 5.37 -16.24 20.63
CA CYS A 333 6.55 -16.96 20.12
C CYS A 333 6.66 -18.43 20.59
N THR A 334 6.39 -19.37 19.69
CA THR A 334 6.61 -20.81 19.92
C THR A 334 8.10 -21.17 19.79
N VAL A 335 8.79 -20.54 18.83
CA VAL A 335 10.22 -20.72 18.55
C VAL A 335 10.95 -19.38 18.77
N ARG A 336 12.18 -19.43 19.29
CA ARG A 336 13.03 -18.25 19.50
C ARG A 336 14.41 -18.47 18.89
N ALA A 337 14.80 -17.61 17.94
CA ALA A 337 16.08 -17.68 17.25
C ALA A 337 17.09 -16.69 17.87
N ASP A 338 18.25 -17.22 18.30
CA ASP A 338 19.24 -16.47 19.09
C ASP A 338 20.45 -15.97 18.28
N SER A 339 20.80 -16.63 17.18
CA SER A 339 22.00 -16.30 16.38
C SER A 339 21.99 -16.80 14.93
N ASP A 340 21.11 -17.75 14.59
CA ASP A 340 20.95 -18.32 13.26
C ASP A 340 19.45 -18.38 12.97
N PRO A 341 18.88 -17.39 12.24
CA PRO A 341 17.45 -17.34 11.98
C PRO A 341 17.02 -18.41 10.96
N GLN A 342 17.90 -18.79 10.03
CA GLN A 342 17.57 -19.84 9.05
C GLN A 342 17.45 -21.19 9.72
N ALA A 343 18.39 -21.57 10.59
CA ALA A 343 18.31 -22.85 11.31
C ALA A 343 17.03 -22.95 12.18
N ALA A 344 16.55 -21.83 12.72
CA ALA A 344 15.29 -21.79 13.47
C ALA A 344 14.05 -21.92 12.56
N VAL A 345 14.09 -21.38 11.34
CA VAL A 345 13.04 -21.61 10.32
C VAL A 345 13.08 -23.04 9.79
N ASP A 346 14.27 -23.61 9.53
CA ASP A 346 14.46 -24.98 9.07
C ASP A 346 13.86 -26.00 10.06
N ASP A 347 14.13 -25.84 11.36
CA ASP A 347 13.64 -26.71 12.45
C ASP A 347 12.16 -26.46 12.83
N ALA A 348 11.56 -25.33 12.43
CA ALA A 348 10.16 -24.99 12.76
C ALA A 348 9.13 -25.91 12.08
N SER A 349 8.00 -26.11 12.74
CA SER A 349 6.84 -26.86 12.26
C SER A 349 5.73 -25.93 11.75
N ASP A 350 4.86 -26.44 10.88
CA ASP A 350 3.65 -25.75 10.40
C ASP A 350 2.86 -25.12 11.57
N GLY A 351 2.59 -23.82 11.50
CA GLY A 351 1.93 -23.03 12.55
C GLY A 351 2.84 -22.46 13.65
N ASP A 352 4.16 -22.66 13.60
CA ASP A 352 5.09 -22.03 14.54
C ASP A 352 5.22 -20.50 14.31
N ILE A 353 5.55 -19.79 15.39
CA ILE A 353 5.91 -18.36 15.39
C ILE A 353 7.39 -18.26 15.80
N VAL A 354 8.25 -18.02 14.82
CA VAL A 354 9.71 -17.95 14.92
C VAL A 354 10.14 -16.51 15.18
N CYS A 355 10.33 -16.17 16.46
CA CYS A 355 10.78 -14.84 16.87
C CYS A 355 12.32 -14.76 16.89
N VAL A 356 12.88 -13.97 15.97
CA VAL A 356 14.32 -13.70 15.85
C VAL A 356 14.71 -12.54 16.76
N ARG A 357 15.72 -12.73 17.63
CA ARG A 357 16.21 -11.64 18.51
C ARG A 357 17.00 -10.58 17.74
N PRO A 358 17.15 -9.35 18.29
CA PRO A 358 17.86 -8.26 17.62
C PRO A 358 19.30 -8.65 17.26
N GLY A 359 19.68 -8.44 16.00
CA GLY A 359 20.92 -8.97 15.45
C GLY A 359 21.21 -8.51 14.02
N ASP A 360 22.49 -8.58 13.64
CA ASP A 360 22.96 -8.38 12.27
C ASP A 360 23.23 -9.74 11.63
N HIS A 361 22.39 -10.11 10.68
CA HIS A 361 22.46 -11.30 9.84
C HIS A 361 22.51 -10.89 8.35
N SER A 362 23.19 -9.77 8.03
CA SER A 362 23.35 -9.25 6.66
C SER A 362 24.18 -10.15 5.71
N ASP A 363 24.66 -11.31 6.17
CA ASP A 363 25.21 -12.40 5.36
C ASP A 363 24.17 -13.48 4.99
N THR A 364 23.02 -13.49 5.67
CA THR A 364 22.02 -14.55 5.64
C THR A 364 20.85 -14.19 4.73
N THR A 365 20.54 -15.05 3.76
CA THR A 365 19.23 -15.03 3.09
C THR A 365 18.26 -15.86 3.92
N LEU A 366 17.15 -15.26 4.35
CA LEU A 366 16.08 -15.94 5.08
C LEU A 366 15.12 -16.58 4.07
N VAL A 367 14.96 -17.89 4.11
CA VAL A 367 14.07 -18.66 3.22
C VAL A 367 12.95 -19.27 4.06
N VAL A 368 11.71 -18.92 3.74
CA VAL A 368 10.49 -19.38 4.41
C VAL A 368 9.63 -20.10 3.36
N ASP A 369 9.60 -21.42 3.41
CA ASP A 369 8.98 -22.32 2.41
C ASP A 369 7.82 -23.16 2.98
N LYS A 370 7.33 -22.77 4.15
CA LYS A 370 6.37 -23.50 4.99
C LYS A 370 5.42 -22.51 5.71
N PRO A 371 4.20 -22.94 6.10
CA PRO A 371 3.21 -22.05 6.71
C PRO A 371 3.56 -21.74 8.18
N ILE A 372 4.40 -20.72 8.38
CA ILE A 372 4.84 -20.22 9.69
C ILE A 372 4.88 -18.70 9.69
N THR A 373 4.87 -18.10 10.89
CA THR A 373 5.26 -16.69 11.05
C THR A 373 6.73 -16.61 11.42
N VAL A 374 7.49 -15.74 10.75
CA VAL A 374 8.86 -15.38 11.14
C VAL A 374 8.87 -13.88 11.46
N ARG A 375 9.26 -13.52 12.68
CA ARG A 375 9.17 -12.15 13.20
C ARG A 375 10.51 -11.63 13.71
N ALA A 376 10.88 -10.42 13.32
CA ALA A 376 11.96 -9.65 13.91
C ALA A 376 11.51 -9.05 15.26
N ASN A 377 11.88 -9.69 16.36
CA ASN A 377 11.61 -9.19 17.72
C ASN A 377 12.64 -8.10 18.07
N GLY A 378 12.32 -6.86 17.69
CA GLY A 378 13.26 -5.74 17.70
C GLY A 378 14.12 -5.68 16.43
N PRO A 379 15.15 -4.81 16.36
CA PRO A 379 15.91 -4.58 15.13
C PRO A 379 16.69 -5.82 14.65
N VAL A 380 16.21 -6.47 13.59
CA VAL A 380 16.89 -7.60 12.94
C VAL A 380 17.20 -7.26 11.49
N THR A 381 18.48 -7.24 11.14
CA THR A 381 18.95 -7.09 9.77
C THR A 381 19.17 -8.46 9.13
N VAL A 382 18.59 -8.70 7.97
CA VAL A 382 18.90 -9.86 7.09
C VAL A 382 19.40 -9.36 5.73
N ARG A 383 20.05 -10.22 4.95
CA ARG A 383 20.47 -9.87 3.60
C ARG A 383 19.25 -9.74 2.68
N ASN A 384 18.64 -10.86 2.34
CA ASN A 384 17.48 -10.97 1.46
C ASN A 384 16.46 -11.90 2.11
N ILE A 385 15.19 -11.84 1.69
CA ILE A 385 14.13 -12.76 2.11
C ILE A 385 13.58 -13.49 0.88
N VAL A 386 13.25 -14.77 1.02
CA VAL A 386 12.53 -15.58 0.02
C VAL A 386 11.34 -16.24 0.71
N VAL A 387 10.13 -15.93 0.25
CA VAL A 387 8.87 -16.52 0.74
C VAL A 387 8.31 -17.43 -0.35
N SER A 388 7.84 -18.63 0.01
CA SER A 388 7.24 -19.56 -0.95
C SER A 388 6.36 -20.61 -0.27
N GLY A 389 5.64 -21.40 -1.07
CA GLY A 389 4.74 -22.45 -0.57
C GLY A 389 3.33 -21.88 -0.36
N SER A 390 2.84 -21.92 0.87
CA SER A 390 1.65 -21.15 1.25
C SER A 390 1.68 -20.69 2.71
N ASP A 391 0.83 -19.72 3.03
CA ASP A 391 0.40 -19.32 4.39
C ASP A 391 1.55 -18.91 5.34
N ALA A 392 2.65 -18.41 4.76
CA ALA A 392 3.83 -17.94 5.47
C ALA A 392 3.82 -16.40 5.67
N THR A 393 4.23 -15.96 6.85
CA THR A 393 4.30 -14.53 7.24
C THR A 393 5.74 -14.11 7.54
N VAL A 394 6.18 -12.96 7.03
CA VAL A 394 7.46 -12.32 7.34
C VAL A 394 7.25 -10.89 7.85
N ASP A 395 7.66 -10.67 9.11
CA ASP A 395 7.23 -9.56 9.95
C ASP A 395 8.44 -8.79 10.54
N GLY A 396 8.56 -7.50 10.22
CA GLY A 396 9.45 -6.56 10.94
C GLY A 396 10.93 -6.48 10.51
N PHE A 397 11.36 -7.16 9.45
CA PHE A 397 12.80 -7.27 9.14
C PHE A 397 13.36 -6.03 8.42
N THR A 398 14.61 -5.68 8.74
CA THR A 398 15.42 -4.79 7.89
C THR A 398 16.18 -5.62 6.85
N VAL A 399 16.00 -5.32 5.56
CA VAL A 399 16.49 -6.11 4.42
C VAL A 399 17.45 -5.26 3.58
N VAL A 400 18.73 -5.64 3.50
CA VAL A 400 19.83 -4.74 3.03
C VAL A 400 20.65 -5.28 1.85
N GLY A 401 20.22 -6.37 1.25
CA GLY A 401 21.11 -7.31 0.59
C GLY A 401 21.47 -7.06 -0.87
N ASP A 402 22.01 -8.13 -1.44
CA ASP A 402 22.52 -8.20 -2.80
C ASP A 402 22.49 -9.63 -3.36
N ALA A 403 22.61 -9.72 -4.68
CA ALA A 403 22.82 -10.93 -5.47
C ALA A 403 21.93 -12.14 -5.08
N LEU A 404 20.65 -11.89 -4.80
CA LEU A 404 19.64 -12.97 -4.71
C LEU A 404 19.40 -13.57 -6.10
N ASP A 405 19.14 -12.69 -7.06
CA ASP A 405 19.04 -12.92 -8.50
C ASP A 405 19.74 -11.77 -9.27
N ASP A 406 19.60 -11.74 -10.60
CA ASP A 406 20.27 -10.82 -11.52
C ASP A 406 19.25 -10.23 -12.52
N PRO A 407 18.80 -8.97 -12.33
CA PRO A 407 19.12 -8.07 -11.21
C PRO A 407 18.47 -8.49 -9.88
N SER A 408 18.98 -7.99 -8.75
CA SER A 408 18.70 -8.57 -7.42
C SER A 408 17.43 -8.08 -6.75
N THR A 409 16.62 -9.02 -6.28
CA THR A 409 15.45 -8.80 -5.42
C THR A 409 15.84 -8.72 -3.93
N GLY A 410 15.09 -7.94 -3.13
CA GLY A 410 15.25 -7.83 -1.67
C GLY A 410 14.40 -8.84 -0.92
N ILE A 411 13.08 -8.69 -1.01
CA ILE A 411 12.09 -9.70 -0.58
C ILE A 411 11.47 -10.32 -1.83
N LYS A 412 11.77 -11.60 -2.10
CA LYS A 412 11.21 -12.35 -3.22
C LYS A 412 10.09 -13.28 -2.78
N PHE A 413 9.02 -13.41 -3.56
CA PHE A 413 7.91 -14.32 -3.23
C PHE A 413 7.30 -15.11 -4.41
N SER A 414 6.75 -16.28 -4.11
CA SER A 414 5.86 -17.08 -4.97
C SER A 414 4.87 -17.85 -4.07
N GLY A 415 3.91 -18.60 -4.64
CA GLY A 415 2.94 -19.36 -3.83
C GLY A 415 1.65 -18.58 -3.51
N SER A 416 1.10 -18.72 -2.30
CA SER A 416 -0.17 -18.06 -1.92
C SER A 416 -0.43 -17.92 -0.42
N GLY A 417 -1.35 -17.05 -0.01
CA GLY A 417 -1.72 -16.83 1.40
C GLY A 417 -0.65 -16.10 2.22
N HIS A 418 0.28 -15.41 1.56
CA HIS A 418 1.47 -14.86 2.23
C HIS A 418 1.24 -13.48 2.81
N THR A 419 1.81 -13.20 3.98
CA THR A 419 1.85 -11.84 4.55
C THR A 419 3.29 -11.34 4.63
N ILE A 420 3.57 -10.23 3.96
CA ILE A 420 4.85 -9.52 3.97
C ILE A 420 4.59 -8.18 4.66
N THR A 421 4.95 -8.05 5.94
CA THR A 421 4.52 -6.91 6.76
C THR A 421 5.62 -6.26 7.60
N GLY A 422 5.54 -4.94 7.79
CA GLY A 422 6.41 -4.20 8.71
C GLY A 422 7.91 -4.21 8.36
N ASN A 423 8.31 -4.62 7.14
CA ASN A 423 9.70 -4.77 6.75
C ASN A 423 10.29 -3.47 6.19
N LEU A 424 11.53 -3.14 6.55
CA LEU A 424 12.30 -2.03 5.98
C LEU A 424 13.26 -2.57 4.92
N VAL A 425 12.93 -2.40 3.64
CA VAL A 425 13.82 -2.77 2.53
C VAL A 425 14.66 -1.56 2.11
N THR A 426 15.96 -1.61 2.34
CA THR A 426 16.87 -0.50 2.02
C THR A 426 18.26 -0.98 1.61
N GLY A 427 18.63 -0.75 0.35
CA GLY A 427 19.92 -1.19 -0.16
C GLY A 427 20.16 -0.85 -1.63
N LYS A 428 21.22 -0.07 -1.89
CA LYS A 428 21.66 0.36 -3.23
C LYS A 428 22.06 -0.75 -4.22
N ARG A 429 21.88 -2.03 -3.89
CA ARG A 429 22.08 -3.19 -4.81
C ARG A 429 20.79 -3.99 -5.05
N ILE A 430 19.73 -3.69 -4.31
CA ILE A 430 18.38 -4.22 -4.51
C ILE A 430 17.75 -3.43 -5.64
N HIS A 431 17.29 -4.10 -6.71
CA HIS A 431 16.63 -3.50 -7.88
C HIS A 431 15.11 -3.73 -7.87
N TYR A 432 14.66 -4.74 -7.14
CA TYR A 432 13.26 -5.02 -6.87
C TYR A 432 13.11 -5.16 -5.35
N ALA A 433 12.52 -4.18 -4.67
CA ALA A 433 12.51 -4.20 -3.21
C ALA A 433 11.62 -5.32 -2.66
N ILE A 434 10.38 -5.43 -3.15
CA ILE A 434 9.44 -6.52 -2.84
C ILE A 434 8.84 -7.01 -4.16
N ALA A 435 9.16 -8.23 -4.58
CA ALA A 435 8.75 -8.72 -5.91
C ALA A 435 8.46 -10.21 -5.98
N CYS A 436 7.52 -10.58 -6.84
CA CYS A 436 7.23 -11.99 -7.09
C CYS A 436 8.13 -12.59 -8.19
N ASP A 437 8.13 -13.92 -8.36
CA ASP A 437 8.84 -14.53 -9.49
C ASP A 437 8.16 -14.25 -10.85
N TYR A 438 8.96 -14.08 -11.89
CA TYR A 438 8.52 -13.79 -13.26
C TYR A 438 7.75 -14.95 -13.91
N ASP A 439 8.08 -16.20 -13.60
CA ASP A 439 7.43 -17.38 -14.17
C ASP A 439 6.37 -17.99 -13.23
N ASP A 440 6.39 -17.65 -11.93
CA ASP A 440 5.54 -18.23 -10.88
C ASP A 440 5.11 -17.16 -9.84
N CYS A 441 4.53 -16.05 -10.31
CA CYS A 441 4.06 -14.97 -9.44
C CYS A 441 2.87 -15.41 -8.57
N ALA A 442 2.87 -15.01 -7.30
CA ALA A 442 1.94 -15.48 -6.28
C ALA A 442 0.47 -15.03 -6.48
N SER A 443 -0.44 -15.64 -5.73
CA SER A 443 -1.83 -15.18 -5.60
C SER A 443 -2.23 -15.03 -4.13
N ASP A 444 -3.17 -14.14 -3.80
CA ASP A 444 -3.70 -14.01 -2.42
C ASP A 444 -2.57 -13.68 -1.43
N VAL A 445 -1.99 -12.48 -1.56
CA VAL A 445 -0.81 -12.04 -0.77
C VAL A 445 -1.06 -10.64 -0.23
N LEU A 446 -0.79 -10.44 1.06
CA LEU A 446 -0.84 -9.14 1.73
C LEU A 446 0.58 -8.56 1.82
N ILE A 447 0.80 -7.40 1.20
CA ILE A 447 2.01 -6.58 1.33
C ILE A 447 1.61 -5.32 2.10
N SER A 448 1.73 -5.34 3.43
CA SER A 448 1.21 -4.28 4.31
C SER A 448 2.31 -3.58 5.13
N ARG A 449 2.24 -2.25 5.32
CA ARG A 449 3.14 -1.52 6.25
C ARG A 449 4.65 -1.70 6.05
N ASN A 450 5.11 -2.04 4.85
CA ASN A 450 6.55 -2.10 4.56
C ASN A 450 7.07 -0.70 4.19
N THR A 451 8.33 -0.41 4.50
CA THR A 451 9.04 0.76 4.01
C THR A 451 10.06 0.33 2.98
N VAL A 452 10.06 0.98 1.81
CA VAL A 452 11.10 0.85 0.80
C VAL A 452 11.80 2.19 0.63
N THR A 453 13.13 2.21 0.81
CA THR A 453 13.90 3.45 0.63
C THR A 453 15.34 3.23 0.19
N GLY A 454 15.83 4.08 -0.73
CA GLY A 454 17.23 4.04 -1.20
C GLY A 454 17.63 2.79 -1.98
N THR A 455 16.66 1.98 -2.44
CA THR A 455 16.86 0.86 -3.37
C THR A 455 17.08 1.37 -4.79
N ASN A 456 17.74 0.56 -5.62
CA ASN A 456 17.81 0.77 -7.07
C ASN A 456 16.44 0.48 -7.70
N ASN A 457 16.12 1.16 -8.79
CA ASN A 457 14.95 0.95 -9.63
C ASN A 457 13.63 0.90 -8.84
N PHE A 458 13.10 -0.29 -8.51
CA PHE A 458 11.69 -0.48 -8.18
C PHE A 458 11.39 -0.76 -6.71
N GLY A 459 10.26 -0.22 -6.24
CA GLY A 459 9.64 -0.60 -4.97
C GLY A 459 8.96 -1.97 -5.04
N VAL A 460 7.64 -2.00 -5.24
CA VAL A 460 6.89 -3.26 -5.39
C VAL A 460 6.83 -3.68 -6.86
N TYR A 461 7.18 -4.93 -7.18
CA TYR A 461 7.14 -5.44 -8.56
C TYR A 461 6.33 -6.74 -8.68
N LEU A 462 5.09 -6.62 -9.15
CA LEU A 462 4.19 -7.74 -9.42
C LEU A 462 4.25 -8.09 -10.92
N TRP A 463 4.97 -9.15 -11.29
CA TRP A 463 5.09 -9.63 -12.68
C TRP A 463 3.82 -10.33 -13.22
N GLY A 464 2.76 -10.41 -12.42
CA GLY A 464 1.55 -11.20 -12.68
C GLY A 464 0.85 -11.55 -11.36
N GLY A 465 0.29 -12.75 -11.30
CA GLY A 465 -0.40 -13.24 -10.11
C GLY A 465 -1.88 -12.85 -10.08
N SER A 466 -2.52 -13.04 -8.92
CA SER A 466 -3.89 -12.55 -8.70
C SER A 466 -4.16 -12.17 -7.25
N ASP A 467 -5.14 -11.29 -7.03
CA ASP A 467 -5.72 -11.04 -5.70
C ASP A 467 -4.71 -10.60 -4.62
N ILE A 468 -3.55 -10.06 -5.02
CA ILE A 468 -2.53 -9.46 -4.13
C ILE A 468 -3.03 -8.09 -3.66
N THR A 469 -3.00 -7.86 -2.35
CA THR A 469 -3.27 -6.56 -1.70
C THR A 469 -1.96 -5.89 -1.32
N VAL A 470 -1.79 -4.63 -1.72
CA VAL A 470 -0.62 -3.79 -1.42
C VAL A 470 -1.12 -2.56 -0.68
N GLU A 471 -0.75 -2.40 0.58
CA GLU A 471 -1.37 -1.38 1.45
C GLU A 471 -0.50 -0.80 2.55
N TRP A 472 -0.80 0.44 2.97
CA TRP A 472 -0.10 1.13 4.06
C TRP A 472 1.44 1.17 3.92
N ASN A 473 1.97 0.86 2.74
CA ASN A 473 3.40 0.86 2.49
C ASN A 473 3.89 2.28 2.24
N ASN A 474 5.17 2.49 2.53
CA ASN A 474 5.85 3.76 2.38
C ASN A 474 7.02 3.59 1.40
N ILE A 475 6.97 4.24 0.24
CA ILE A 475 7.94 4.01 -0.86
C ILE A 475 8.50 5.35 -1.34
N TYR A 476 9.79 5.59 -1.08
CA TYR A 476 10.41 6.89 -1.32
C TYR A 476 11.93 6.85 -1.53
N ASP A 477 12.50 7.95 -2.01
CA ASP A 477 13.96 8.12 -2.17
C ASP A 477 14.62 7.07 -3.11
N LEU A 478 13.88 6.51 -4.06
CA LEU A 478 14.41 5.60 -5.09
C LEU A 478 15.43 6.30 -6.02
N TRP A 479 16.22 5.53 -6.77
CA TRP A 479 17.21 6.01 -7.73
C TRP A 479 17.60 4.87 -8.70
N SER A 480 18.35 5.17 -9.77
CA SER A 480 18.91 4.17 -10.70
C SER A 480 20.42 4.40 -10.89
N ASP A 481 21.22 3.34 -10.84
CA ASP A 481 22.67 3.38 -11.07
C ASP A 481 23.10 2.98 -12.49
N ASP A 482 22.22 2.29 -13.23
CA ASP A 482 22.43 1.83 -14.60
C ASP A 482 21.40 2.50 -15.53
N GLY A 483 21.87 3.48 -16.31
CA GLY A 483 21.04 4.44 -17.04
C GLY A 483 20.26 3.94 -18.25
N ASN A 484 19.41 2.91 -18.07
CA ASN A 484 18.56 2.31 -19.11
C ASN A 484 17.31 1.59 -18.52
N ASP A 485 16.91 1.85 -17.26
CA ASP A 485 15.68 1.31 -16.67
C ASP A 485 15.15 2.26 -15.57
N ASP A 486 13.85 2.15 -15.27
CA ASP A 486 13.08 3.18 -14.57
C ASP A 486 13.11 3.05 -13.03
N VAL A 487 12.61 4.07 -12.32
CA VAL A 487 12.62 4.18 -10.84
C VAL A 487 11.23 4.23 -10.22
N ASP A 488 10.36 3.29 -10.62
CA ASP A 488 8.95 3.31 -10.22
C ASP A 488 8.70 2.84 -8.78
N GLY A 489 7.77 3.49 -8.09
CA GLY A 489 7.29 3.05 -6.77
C GLY A 489 6.64 1.67 -6.83
N MET A 490 5.83 1.41 -7.85
CA MET A 490 5.21 0.11 -8.11
C MET A 490 5.16 -0.23 -9.61
N ARG A 491 5.53 -1.46 -9.98
CA ARG A 491 5.26 -2.06 -11.29
C ARG A 491 4.30 -3.25 -11.13
N VAL A 492 3.27 -3.32 -11.96
CA VAL A 492 2.11 -4.19 -11.72
C VAL A 492 1.58 -4.86 -12.99
N TRP A 493 1.42 -6.18 -12.96
CA TRP A 493 0.61 -6.98 -13.88
C TRP A 493 -0.13 -8.05 -13.07
N GLY A 494 -1.20 -8.63 -13.63
CA GLY A 494 -2.02 -9.65 -12.97
C GLY A 494 -3.44 -9.17 -12.69
N SER A 495 -4.26 -9.98 -11.99
CA SER A 495 -5.71 -9.73 -11.91
C SER A 495 -6.30 -9.69 -10.50
N GLY A 496 -7.23 -8.77 -10.23
CA GLY A 496 -7.91 -8.68 -8.93
C GLY A 496 -7.11 -7.96 -7.83
N HIS A 497 -5.94 -7.40 -8.16
CA HIS A 497 -5.09 -6.71 -7.18
C HIS A 497 -5.76 -5.46 -6.57
N THR A 498 -5.52 -5.23 -5.28
CA THR A 498 -5.97 -4.02 -4.57
C THR A 498 -4.75 -3.27 -4.05
N ILE A 499 -4.48 -2.10 -4.60
CA ILE A 499 -3.40 -1.19 -4.18
C ILE A 499 -4.07 -0.06 -3.41
N ARG A 500 -4.17 -0.16 -2.08
CA ARG A 500 -4.94 0.78 -1.25
C ARG A 500 -4.09 1.51 -0.20
N ASN A 501 -4.38 2.77 0.11
CA ASN A 501 -3.83 3.46 1.27
C ASN A 501 -2.28 3.44 1.35
N ASN A 502 -1.55 3.46 0.23
CA ASN A 502 -0.08 3.56 0.25
C ASN A 502 0.38 5.02 0.16
N TYR A 503 1.57 5.30 0.67
CA TYR A 503 2.25 6.58 0.53
C TYR A 503 3.51 6.40 -0.33
N VAL A 504 3.44 6.85 -1.57
CA VAL A 504 4.52 6.76 -2.56
C VAL A 504 4.96 8.18 -2.91
N HIS A 505 6.19 8.56 -2.57
CA HIS A 505 6.56 9.98 -2.61
C HIS A 505 8.04 10.26 -2.88
N ASP A 506 8.32 11.49 -3.31
CA ASP A 506 9.67 12.01 -3.57
C ASP A 506 10.49 11.10 -4.53
N LEU A 507 9.83 10.60 -5.58
CA LEU A 507 10.45 9.80 -6.63
C LEU A 507 11.03 10.73 -7.71
N ASN A 508 12.31 11.06 -7.56
CA ASN A 508 13.00 12.06 -8.37
C ASN A 508 13.85 11.42 -9.49
N ALA A 509 13.44 11.58 -10.74
CA ALA A 509 14.13 11.02 -11.91
C ALA A 509 15.59 11.54 -12.05
N ASN A 510 15.83 12.81 -11.70
CA ASN A 510 17.16 13.44 -11.80
C ASN A 510 18.17 12.96 -10.72
N LYS A 511 17.77 12.03 -9.85
CA LYS A 511 18.64 11.40 -8.84
C LYS A 511 19.39 10.15 -9.36
N GLY A 512 18.88 9.52 -10.43
CA GLY A 512 19.55 8.40 -11.10
C GLY A 512 20.48 8.85 -12.23
N GLU A 513 21.26 7.90 -12.79
CA GLU A 513 21.88 8.11 -14.11
C GLU A 513 20.90 7.76 -15.24
N GLY A 514 21.05 8.39 -16.41
CA GLY A 514 20.44 7.94 -17.67
C GLY A 514 18.99 8.33 -17.97
N GLU A 515 18.44 9.35 -17.32
CA GLU A 515 17.09 9.90 -17.61
C GLU A 515 15.94 8.85 -17.44
N PRO A 516 15.85 8.14 -16.30
CA PRO A 516 14.79 7.16 -16.05
C PRO A 516 13.40 7.83 -15.92
N HIS A 517 12.33 7.09 -16.23
CA HIS A 517 11.01 7.47 -15.72
C HIS A 517 10.93 7.19 -14.21
N ALA A 518 10.01 7.85 -13.52
CA ALA A 518 9.77 7.68 -12.09
C ALA A 518 8.26 7.72 -11.85
N ASP A 519 7.60 6.57 -12.01
CA ASP A 519 6.14 6.48 -11.94
C ASP A 519 5.67 5.92 -10.58
N CYS A 520 4.50 6.32 -10.10
CA CYS A 520 3.93 5.74 -8.87
C CYS A 520 3.47 4.29 -9.08
N VAL A 521 2.71 4.06 -10.14
CA VAL A 521 2.10 2.77 -10.48
C VAL A 521 2.14 2.59 -12.00
N GLN A 522 2.96 1.65 -12.47
CA GLN A 522 3.22 1.39 -13.89
C GLN A 522 2.86 -0.03 -14.33
N THR A 523 2.11 -0.14 -15.44
CA THR A 523 1.90 -1.36 -16.23
C THR A 523 2.25 -1.09 -17.69
N TYR A 524 3.50 -1.39 -18.10
CA TYR A 524 4.01 -1.08 -19.45
C TYR A 524 4.29 -2.34 -20.28
N GLN A 525 3.28 -2.81 -21.01
CA GLN A 525 3.37 -4.04 -21.81
C GLN A 525 3.91 -3.77 -23.21
N ASN A 526 5.24 -3.75 -23.35
CA ASN A 526 5.96 -3.67 -24.63
C ASN A 526 6.95 -4.83 -24.86
N SER A 527 6.95 -5.84 -23.98
CA SER A 527 7.84 -7.01 -24.08
C SER A 527 7.35 -8.06 -25.08
N GLY A 528 8.18 -9.05 -25.42
CA GLY A 528 7.78 -10.21 -26.25
C GLY A 528 6.92 -11.25 -25.52
N ARG A 529 6.72 -11.12 -24.21
CA ARG A 529 5.76 -11.87 -23.39
C ARG A 529 4.53 -11.00 -23.16
N THR A 530 3.35 -11.61 -23.17
CA THR A 530 2.12 -10.96 -22.70
C THR A 530 1.73 -11.53 -21.33
N VAL A 531 1.39 -10.65 -20.39
CA VAL A 531 0.65 -10.93 -19.16
C VAL A 531 -0.69 -10.18 -19.27
N GLU A 532 -1.79 -10.81 -18.90
CA GLU A 532 -3.08 -10.10 -18.81
C GLU A 532 -3.16 -9.37 -17.45
N SER A 533 -3.64 -8.13 -17.45
CA SER A 533 -3.73 -7.27 -16.27
C SER A 533 -5.11 -6.60 -16.24
N HIS A 534 -5.94 -6.94 -15.26
CA HIS A 534 -7.33 -6.47 -15.22
C HIS A 534 -8.03 -6.63 -13.86
N ASN A 535 -9.14 -5.91 -13.65
CA ASN A 535 -9.85 -5.85 -12.37
C ASN A 535 -8.94 -5.36 -11.21
N VAL A 536 -7.94 -4.53 -11.52
CA VAL A 536 -7.04 -3.95 -10.50
C VAL A 536 -7.64 -2.65 -10.00
N THR A 537 -7.68 -2.51 -8.67
CA THR A 537 -8.16 -1.31 -7.98
C THR A 537 -6.98 -0.58 -7.35
N VAL A 538 -6.87 0.71 -7.61
CA VAL A 538 -5.88 1.62 -7.03
C VAL A 538 -6.66 2.70 -6.27
N GLU A 539 -6.65 2.61 -4.95
CA GLU A 539 -7.59 3.31 -4.07
C GLU A 539 -6.92 4.11 -2.94
N ASN A 540 -7.37 5.34 -2.70
CA ASN A 540 -6.98 6.10 -1.51
C ASN A 540 -5.44 6.19 -1.26
N ASN A 541 -4.62 6.10 -2.32
CA ASN A 541 -3.17 6.25 -2.19
C ASN A 541 -2.77 7.73 -2.24
N TYR A 542 -1.76 8.09 -1.47
CA TYR A 542 -1.02 9.35 -1.63
C TYR A 542 0.19 9.10 -2.55
N CYS A 543 0.12 9.63 -3.76
CA CYS A 543 1.20 9.66 -4.76
C CYS A 543 1.70 11.10 -4.92
N VAL A 544 2.89 11.44 -4.41
CA VAL A 544 3.23 12.85 -4.13
C VAL A 544 4.69 13.21 -4.47
N ARG A 545 4.92 14.29 -5.22
CA ARG A 545 6.24 14.70 -5.73
C ARG A 545 6.93 13.58 -6.51
N VAL A 546 6.37 13.25 -7.66
CA VAL A 546 6.81 12.14 -8.52
C VAL A 546 7.13 12.68 -9.91
N SER A 547 8.35 12.45 -10.42
CA SER A 547 8.82 13.06 -11.68
C SER A 547 8.07 12.59 -12.93
N GLY A 548 7.49 11.39 -12.92
CA GLY A 548 6.71 10.82 -14.02
C GLY A 548 5.20 10.90 -13.79
N GLN A 549 4.54 9.75 -13.88
CA GLN A 549 3.09 9.57 -13.85
C GLN A 549 2.61 9.08 -12.47
N CYS A 550 1.43 9.53 -12.04
CA CYS A 550 0.72 8.92 -10.91
C CYS A 550 0.17 7.53 -11.27
N LEU A 551 -0.22 7.34 -12.54
CA LEU A 551 -0.65 6.06 -13.10
C LEU A 551 -0.29 5.99 -14.59
N ILE A 552 0.41 4.94 -15.01
CA ILE A 552 0.56 4.60 -16.43
C ILE A 552 0.13 3.15 -16.69
N MET A 553 -0.84 2.99 -17.60
CA MET A 553 -1.40 1.71 -18.01
C MET A 553 -1.35 1.64 -19.53
N GLN A 554 -0.42 0.86 -20.09
CA GLN A 554 -0.13 0.91 -21.52
C GLN A 554 0.14 -0.48 -22.12
N ASN A 555 -0.67 -0.85 -23.13
CA ASN A 555 -0.36 -1.94 -24.03
C ASN A 555 0.33 -1.40 -25.30
N GLY A 556 1.65 -1.58 -25.38
CA GLY A 556 2.45 -1.30 -26.58
C GLY A 556 2.70 -2.52 -27.47
N HIS A 557 2.23 -3.71 -27.08
CA HIS A 557 2.68 -4.97 -27.66
C HIS A 557 1.76 -5.54 -28.76
N ARG A 558 0.47 -5.78 -28.46
CA ARG A 558 -0.43 -6.52 -29.37
C ARG A 558 -1.87 -5.99 -29.32
N PRO A 559 -2.63 -6.06 -30.43
CA PRO A 559 -3.96 -5.46 -30.55
C PRO A 559 -5.08 -6.33 -29.94
N THR A 560 -4.96 -6.58 -28.63
CA THR A 560 -5.98 -7.22 -27.80
C THR A 560 -6.04 -6.52 -26.44
N ALA A 561 -7.21 -6.54 -25.80
CA ALA A 561 -7.45 -5.88 -24.52
C ALA A 561 -6.86 -6.70 -23.34
N ASP A 562 -5.53 -6.81 -23.35
CA ASP A 562 -4.76 -7.55 -22.35
C ASP A 562 -4.62 -6.74 -21.05
N ILE A 563 -4.63 -5.41 -21.17
CA ILE A 563 -4.68 -4.43 -20.09
C ILE A 563 -6.03 -3.74 -20.23
N ARG A 564 -6.95 -3.91 -19.27
CA ARG A 564 -8.34 -3.43 -19.30
C ARG A 564 -8.97 -3.40 -17.89
N ASP A 565 -10.11 -2.74 -17.75
CA ASP A 565 -10.99 -2.85 -16.56
C ASP A 565 -10.28 -2.49 -15.23
N PHE A 566 -9.58 -1.35 -15.20
CA PHE A 566 -8.93 -0.79 -14.00
C PHE A 566 -9.85 0.20 -13.27
N THR A 567 -9.72 0.30 -11.94
CA THR A 567 -10.35 1.36 -11.15
C THR A 567 -9.27 2.19 -10.44
N TYR A 568 -9.26 3.50 -10.65
CA TYR A 568 -8.38 4.46 -9.95
C TYR A 568 -9.26 5.44 -9.18
N ARG A 569 -9.42 5.25 -7.86
CA ARG A 569 -10.40 5.99 -7.05
C ARG A 569 -9.86 6.59 -5.75
N GLY A 570 -10.34 7.76 -5.36
CA GLY A 570 -10.01 8.35 -4.05
C GLY A 570 -8.53 8.74 -3.86
N ASN A 571 -7.68 8.69 -4.90
CA ASN A 571 -6.25 8.93 -4.74
C ASN A 571 -5.93 10.43 -4.68
N VAL A 572 -4.87 10.75 -3.94
CA VAL A 572 -4.17 12.03 -3.98
C VAL A 572 -2.97 11.88 -4.90
N CYS A 573 -2.91 12.70 -5.95
CA CYS A 573 -1.87 12.65 -6.98
C CYS A 573 -1.24 14.03 -7.16
N GLU A 574 0.08 14.10 -7.03
CA GLU A 574 0.94 15.17 -7.52
C GLU A 574 2.12 14.57 -8.27
N SER A 575 2.09 14.68 -9.59
CA SER A 575 3.22 14.29 -10.43
C SER A 575 3.56 15.37 -11.46
N PHE A 576 4.84 15.39 -11.82
CA PHE A 576 5.44 16.45 -12.61
C PHE A 576 5.80 16.04 -14.04
N GLY A 577 5.47 14.81 -14.44
CA GLY A 577 5.64 14.30 -15.79
C GLY A 577 4.78 15.06 -16.82
N SER A 578 4.86 14.60 -18.07
CA SER A 578 4.01 15.14 -19.14
C SER A 578 2.54 14.66 -19.04
N GLN A 579 2.24 13.77 -18.10
CA GLN A 579 0.94 13.17 -17.81
C GLN A 579 0.84 12.97 -16.28
N ASN A 580 -0.35 13.14 -15.67
CA ASN A 580 -0.61 12.52 -14.36
C ASN A 580 -1.12 11.08 -14.54
N ILE A 581 -2.08 10.89 -15.46
CA ILE A 581 -2.68 9.60 -15.79
C ILE A 581 -2.53 9.34 -17.29
N GLU A 582 -1.95 8.21 -17.66
CA GLU A 582 -1.78 7.77 -19.05
C GLU A 582 -2.39 6.39 -19.29
N LEU A 583 -3.37 6.32 -20.21
CA LEU A 583 -4.03 5.08 -20.62
C LEU A 583 -3.82 4.84 -22.14
N GLY A 584 -2.91 3.92 -22.48
CA GLY A 584 -2.54 3.57 -23.85
C GLY A 584 -3.09 2.21 -24.30
N SER A 585 -4.10 2.22 -25.19
CA SER A 585 -4.84 1.03 -25.65
C SER A 585 -5.54 0.23 -24.55
N VAL A 586 -6.06 0.90 -23.51
CA VAL A 586 -6.69 0.29 -22.33
C VAL A 586 -8.19 0.59 -22.29
N PRO A 587 -9.08 -0.39 -22.53
CA PRO A 587 -10.52 -0.17 -22.43
C PRO A 587 -11.08 -0.38 -21.01
N GLY A 588 -12.23 0.25 -20.74
CA GLY A 588 -13.09 -0.06 -19.58
C GLY A 588 -12.67 0.56 -18.24
N ALA A 589 -11.72 1.49 -18.23
CA ALA A 589 -11.19 2.09 -17.00
C ALA A 589 -12.21 3.02 -16.29
N VAL A 590 -12.23 2.97 -14.96
CA VAL A 590 -12.97 3.89 -14.08
C VAL A 590 -11.97 4.79 -13.35
N ILE A 591 -12.18 6.10 -13.38
CA ILE A 591 -11.35 7.10 -12.69
C ILE A 591 -12.30 8.02 -11.91
N GLU A 592 -12.37 7.89 -10.59
CA GLU A 592 -13.36 8.64 -9.81
C GLU A 592 -12.92 9.12 -8.43
N ASN A 593 -13.42 10.28 -7.99
CA ASN A 593 -13.10 10.84 -6.67
C ASN A 593 -11.59 11.09 -6.40
N ASN A 594 -10.76 11.34 -7.40
CA ASN A 594 -9.33 11.65 -7.20
C ASN A 594 -9.09 13.18 -7.14
N ILE A 595 -7.95 13.60 -6.58
CA ILE A 595 -7.36 14.93 -6.85
C ILE A 595 -6.04 14.75 -7.60
N LEU A 596 -5.92 15.36 -8.78
CA LEU A 596 -4.78 15.20 -9.68
C LEU A 596 -4.12 16.57 -9.93
N LEU A 597 -2.91 16.78 -9.41
CA LEU A 597 -2.09 17.98 -9.62
C LEU A 597 -0.95 17.66 -10.60
N GLY A 598 -0.87 18.41 -11.70
CA GLY A 598 0.22 18.24 -12.66
C GLY A 598 -0.10 18.81 -14.04
N GLY A 599 0.35 18.14 -15.10
CA GLY A 599 0.26 18.67 -16.46
C GLY A 599 1.01 20.00 -16.62
N VAL A 600 2.28 20.03 -16.18
CA VAL A 600 3.12 21.25 -16.15
C VAL A 600 3.53 21.67 -17.56
N ASP A 601 4.28 20.81 -18.24
CA ASP A 601 4.66 20.96 -19.66
C ASP A 601 3.82 20.04 -20.60
N GLY A 602 2.75 19.43 -20.07
CA GLY A 602 1.90 18.46 -20.75
C GLY A 602 0.42 18.47 -20.33
N HIS A 603 -0.07 17.34 -19.82
CA HIS A 603 -1.48 17.06 -19.59
C HIS A 603 -1.77 16.48 -18.20
N VAL A 604 -3.00 16.63 -17.67
CA VAL A 604 -3.44 15.86 -16.50
C VAL A 604 -3.85 14.45 -16.94
N LEU A 605 -4.76 14.34 -17.92
CA LEU A 605 -5.30 13.08 -18.43
C LEU A 605 -4.93 12.84 -19.90
N THR A 606 -4.33 11.68 -20.20
CA THR A 606 -3.91 11.28 -21.56
C THR A 606 -4.42 9.89 -21.91
N PHE A 607 -5.41 9.83 -22.80
CA PHE A 607 -6.07 8.60 -23.28
C PHE A 607 -5.90 8.49 -24.80
N HIS A 608 -5.36 7.37 -25.30
CA HIS A 608 -4.98 7.22 -26.72
C HIS A 608 -4.78 5.75 -27.14
N GLY A 609 -4.70 5.51 -28.45
CA GLY A 609 -4.18 4.27 -29.01
C GLY A 609 -2.64 4.23 -29.01
N THR A 610 -2.09 3.02 -28.84
CA THR A 610 -0.65 2.72 -28.80
C THR A 610 -0.26 1.49 -29.63
N VAL A 611 -1.24 0.70 -30.07
CA VAL A 611 -1.10 -0.34 -31.10
C VAL A 611 -2.18 -0.17 -32.17
N ASP A 612 -1.92 -0.62 -33.41
CA ASP A 612 -2.91 -0.55 -34.50
C ASP A 612 -4.20 -1.33 -34.13
N ASP A 613 -5.37 -0.82 -34.55
CA ASP A 613 -6.69 -1.44 -34.33
C ASP A 613 -7.16 -1.61 -32.85
N LEU A 614 -6.51 -0.98 -31.86
CA LEU A 614 -6.99 -0.90 -30.46
C LEU A 614 -6.79 0.50 -29.85
N ASP A 615 -7.89 1.17 -29.50
CA ASP A 615 -7.91 2.47 -28.83
C ASP A 615 -8.40 2.35 -27.37
N THR A 616 -7.84 3.17 -26.47
CA THR A 616 -8.42 3.42 -25.13
C THR A 616 -9.86 3.93 -25.27
N THR A 617 -10.81 3.24 -24.65
CA THR A 617 -12.26 3.44 -24.86
C THR A 617 -13.10 2.97 -23.66
N ASP A 618 -14.33 3.47 -23.52
CA ASP A 618 -15.21 3.22 -22.35
C ASP A 618 -14.54 3.61 -21.01
N VAL A 619 -13.84 4.74 -21.03
CA VAL A 619 -13.29 5.37 -19.82
C VAL A 619 -14.40 6.16 -19.13
N ARG A 620 -14.58 5.94 -17.83
CA ARG A 620 -15.66 6.56 -17.03
C ARG A 620 -15.04 7.45 -15.96
N LEU A 621 -15.21 8.76 -16.10
CA LEU A 621 -14.56 9.78 -15.31
C LEU A 621 -15.59 10.56 -14.49
N ARG A 622 -15.57 10.49 -13.16
CA ARG A 622 -16.50 11.29 -12.32
C ARG A 622 -15.96 11.77 -10.98
N ASN A 623 -16.52 12.87 -10.47
CA ASN A 623 -16.18 13.42 -9.15
C ASN A 623 -14.68 13.77 -8.97
N ASN A 624 -13.90 13.97 -10.03
CA ASN A 624 -12.46 14.24 -9.89
C ASN A 624 -12.17 15.74 -9.82
N ILE A 625 -11.18 16.13 -9.01
CA ILE A 625 -10.59 17.47 -9.01
C ILE A 625 -9.33 17.41 -9.89
N LEU A 626 -9.38 18.05 -11.05
CA LEU A 626 -8.34 18.01 -12.08
C LEU A 626 -7.61 19.35 -12.15
N VAL A 627 -6.39 19.42 -11.62
CA VAL A 627 -5.64 20.67 -11.43
C VAL A 627 -4.48 20.75 -12.41
N SER A 628 -4.60 21.60 -13.43
CA SER A 628 -3.50 21.85 -14.36
C SER A 628 -2.52 22.90 -13.81
N ALA A 629 -1.22 22.63 -13.96
CA ALA A 629 -0.13 23.51 -13.60
C ALA A 629 0.24 24.54 -14.69
N GLY A 630 -0.42 24.51 -15.86
CA GLY A 630 -0.19 25.46 -16.95
C GLY A 630 -0.36 24.87 -18.36
N GLY A 631 -0.33 23.54 -18.49
CA GLY A 631 -0.66 22.79 -19.69
C GLY A 631 -2.18 22.71 -19.93
N SER A 632 -2.70 21.49 -20.14
CA SER A 632 -4.15 21.26 -20.29
C SER A 632 -4.65 20.07 -19.48
N THR A 633 -5.92 20.10 -19.09
CA THR A 633 -6.55 18.99 -18.34
C THR A 633 -6.58 17.68 -19.14
N TYR A 634 -6.72 17.75 -20.47
CA TYR A 634 -6.76 16.60 -21.37
C TYR A 634 -5.77 16.77 -22.51
N ALA A 635 -5.22 15.66 -23.00
CA ALA A 635 -4.54 15.59 -24.29
C ALA A 635 -5.53 15.68 -25.48
N ASP A 636 -5.02 16.05 -26.66
CA ASP A 636 -5.82 16.18 -27.89
C ASP A 636 -6.44 14.82 -28.29
N GLY A 637 -7.78 14.75 -28.25
CA GLY A 637 -8.56 13.55 -28.60
C GLY A 637 -8.94 12.66 -27.42
N SER A 638 -8.35 12.82 -26.24
CA SER A 638 -8.60 11.91 -25.10
C SER A 638 -10.05 11.93 -24.59
N ARG A 639 -10.78 13.03 -24.76
CA ARG A 639 -12.23 13.07 -24.46
C ARG A 639 -13.09 12.19 -25.38
N ASP A 640 -12.60 11.76 -26.54
CA ASP A 640 -13.33 10.84 -27.42
C ASP A 640 -13.36 9.40 -26.86
N ALA A 641 -12.53 9.08 -25.86
CA ALA A 641 -12.53 7.80 -25.14
C ALA A 641 -13.57 7.72 -24.01
N LEU A 642 -14.12 8.87 -23.57
CA LEU A 642 -15.00 8.96 -22.41
C LEU A 642 -16.42 8.48 -22.73
N THR A 643 -16.93 7.57 -21.90
CA THR A 643 -18.36 7.22 -21.84
C THR A 643 -19.09 7.87 -20.67
N ASP A 644 -18.35 8.43 -19.71
CA ASP A 644 -18.84 9.30 -18.64
C ASP A 644 -17.83 10.41 -18.32
N ASP A 645 -18.34 11.61 -18.03
CA ASP A 645 -17.60 12.84 -17.70
C ASP A 645 -18.51 13.70 -16.80
N THR A 646 -18.80 13.20 -15.60
CA THR A 646 -19.84 13.72 -14.70
C THR A 646 -19.22 14.30 -13.43
N ASP A 647 -19.63 15.51 -13.05
CA ASP A 647 -19.27 16.19 -11.79
C ASP A 647 -17.74 16.27 -11.52
N ASN A 648 -16.95 16.36 -12.59
CA ASN A 648 -15.51 16.66 -12.54
C ASN A 648 -15.28 18.19 -12.48
N ILE A 649 -14.36 18.64 -11.63
CA ILE A 649 -13.96 20.05 -11.51
C ILE A 649 -12.58 20.25 -12.15
N GLU A 650 -12.48 21.22 -13.06
CA GLU A 650 -11.20 21.62 -13.68
C GLU A 650 -10.66 22.91 -13.07
N LEU A 651 -9.47 22.84 -12.47
CA LEU A 651 -8.76 23.96 -11.84
C LEU A 651 -7.45 24.28 -12.57
N LEU A 652 -6.92 25.47 -12.31
CA LEU A 652 -5.63 25.95 -12.80
C LEU A 652 -4.84 26.49 -11.60
N ASP A 653 -3.77 25.79 -11.20
CA ASP A 653 -2.83 26.28 -10.19
C ASP A 653 -1.39 26.29 -10.73
N PRO A 654 -0.88 27.46 -11.17
CA PRO A 654 0.46 27.57 -11.71
C PRO A 654 1.58 27.49 -10.65
N SER A 655 1.31 27.41 -9.35
CA SER A 655 2.40 27.25 -8.36
C SER A 655 3.01 25.85 -8.41
N VAL A 656 2.24 24.82 -8.77
CA VAL A 656 2.71 23.45 -9.00
C VAL A 656 3.86 23.42 -10.02
N ALA A 657 3.87 24.36 -10.97
CA ALA A 657 4.94 24.51 -11.95
C ALA A 657 6.23 25.15 -11.39
N ASP A 658 6.14 25.88 -10.28
CA ASP A 658 7.29 26.39 -9.53
C ASP A 658 7.80 25.31 -8.54
N ASP A 659 6.89 24.61 -7.86
CA ASP A 659 7.20 23.46 -6.97
C ASP A 659 7.95 22.35 -7.72
N TRP A 660 7.51 22.01 -8.94
CA TRP A 660 8.21 21.13 -9.88
C TRP A 660 9.70 21.50 -10.05
N ARG A 661 9.98 22.79 -10.28
CA ARG A 661 11.34 23.27 -10.57
C ARG A 661 12.21 23.34 -9.32
N GLU A 662 11.62 23.38 -8.13
CA GLU A 662 12.34 23.18 -6.88
C GLU A 662 12.64 21.69 -6.65
N PHE A 663 11.71 20.78 -6.96
CA PHE A 663 11.92 19.34 -6.84
C PHE A 663 12.98 18.79 -7.81
N GLU A 664 12.78 18.93 -9.13
CA GLU A 664 13.76 18.46 -10.14
C GLU A 664 15.09 19.21 -10.05
N GLY A 665 15.09 20.42 -9.50
CA GLY A 665 16.29 21.23 -9.30
C GLY A 665 17.19 20.74 -8.15
N ASN A 666 16.69 19.87 -7.27
CA ASN A 666 17.37 19.43 -6.05
C ASN A 666 17.25 17.90 -5.80
N PRO A 667 17.71 17.02 -6.72
CA PRO A 667 17.62 15.56 -6.56
C PRO A 667 18.40 14.99 -5.35
N ASP A 668 19.40 15.73 -4.83
CA ASP A 668 20.15 15.40 -3.61
C ASP A 668 19.46 15.91 -2.31
N ALA A 669 18.21 16.38 -2.38
CA ALA A 669 17.48 16.87 -1.20
C ALA A 669 17.21 15.75 -0.18
N PRO A 670 17.43 15.97 1.14
CA PRO A 670 17.12 14.96 2.15
C PRO A 670 15.61 14.71 2.29
N VAL A 671 15.14 13.58 1.74
CA VAL A 671 13.77 13.10 1.90
C VAL A 671 13.52 12.63 3.33
N ARG A 672 12.30 12.84 3.86
CA ARG A 672 11.84 12.31 5.14
C ARG A 672 10.89 11.14 4.89
N ALA A 673 10.94 10.09 5.72
CA ALA A 673 9.99 8.97 5.61
C ALA A 673 8.52 9.40 5.70
N ILE A 674 8.19 10.43 6.50
CA ILE A 674 6.85 11.00 6.60
C ILE A 674 6.95 12.53 6.48
N ASN A 675 6.02 13.11 5.73
CA ASN A 675 5.87 14.56 5.60
C ASN A 675 4.43 15.01 5.94
N PRO A 676 4.15 15.45 7.17
CA PRO A 676 2.79 15.79 7.62
C PRO A 676 2.08 16.86 6.78
N ASP A 677 2.81 17.75 6.10
CA ASP A 677 2.24 18.78 5.22
C ASP A 677 1.48 18.18 4.03
N ASP A 678 1.82 16.96 3.58
CA ASP A 678 1.13 16.29 2.47
C ASP A 678 -0.28 15.85 2.84
N PHE A 679 -0.52 15.46 4.10
CA PHE A 679 -1.84 15.02 4.58
C PHE A 679 -2.78 16.19 4.92
N THR A 680 -2.34 17.43 4.66
CA THR A 680 -3.15 18.65 4.90
C THR A 680 -3.26 19.56 3.69
N ARG A 681 -2.23 19.69 2.84
CA ARG A 681 -2.24 20.66 1.72
C ARG A 681 -3.26 20.34 0.63
N PHE A 682 -3.45 19.07 0.26
CA PHE A 682 -4.43 18.69 -0.77
C PHE A 682 -5.87 18.89 -0.28
N ARG A 683 -6.15 18.67 1.01
CA ARG A 683 -7.45 18.97 1.63
C ARG A 683 -7.76 20.47 1.56
N ALA A 684 -6.74 21.33 1.73
CA ALA A 684 -6.88 22.78 1.53
C ALA A 684 -7.11 23.20 0.06
N VAL A 685 -6.55 22.46 -0.91
CA VAL A 685 -6.86 22.67 -2.35
C VAL A 685 -8.31 22.28 -2.66
N ALA A 686 -8.79 21.14 -2.15
CA ALA A 686 -10.18 20.70 -2.32
C ALA A 686 -11.18 21.69 -1.70
N GLN A 687 -10.89 22.20 -0.49
CA GLN A 687 -11.66 23.26 0.18
C GLN A 687 -11.68 24.61 -0.59
N GLY A 688 -10.83 24.77 -1.60
CA GLY A 688 -10.83 25.93 -2.52
C GLY A 688 -11.91 25.87 -3.60
N ALA A 689 -12.63 24.75 -3.74
CA ALA A 689 -13.62 24.49 -4.77
C ALA A 689 -15.00 24.13 -4.19
N ASP A 690 -16.02 24.14 -5.06
CA ASP A 690 -17.42 23.81 -4.73
C ASP A 690 -17.59 22.29 -4.80
N VAL A 691 -17.13 21.58 -3.75
CA VAL A 691 -16.98 20.11 -3.73
C VAL A 691 -17.94 19.37 -2.81
N VAL A 692 -18.49 20.06 -1.80
CA VAL A 692 -19.22 19.44 -0.68
C VAL A 692 -20.66 19.16 -1.07
N ASP A 693 -21.13 17.91 -0.90
CA ASP A 693 -22.48 17.47 -1.30
C ASP A 693 -22.82 17.60 -2.81
N GLU A 694 -21.84 17.84 -3.69
CA GLU A 694 -22.06 18.08 -5.13
C GLU A 694 -21.67 16.88 -6.04
N GLY A 695 -21.19 15.76 -5.49
CA GLY A 695 -20.74 14.61 -6.28
C GLY A 695 -21.82 13.56 -6.61
N SER A 696 -21.65 12.88 -7.74
CA SER A 696 -22.49 11.74 -8.16
C SER A 696 -22.07 10.43 -7.51
N ALA A 697 -23.01 9.52 -7.24
CA ALA A 697 -22.66 8.18 -6.71
C ALA A 697 -21.61 7.45 -7.60
N PRO A 698 -20.55 6.84 -7.04
CA PRO A 698 -19.51 6.14 -7.80
C PRO A 698 -20.02 5.03 -8.74
N HIS A 699 -19.25 4.71 -9.79
CA HIS A 699 -19.46 3.51 -10.62
C HIS A 699 -19.01 2.24 -9.90
N SER A 700 -17.89 2.31 -9.18
CA SER A 700 -17.26 1.17 -8.54
C SER A 700 -17.93 0.83 -7.19
N PRO A 701 -18.23 -0.45 -6.92
CA PRO A 701 -18.83 -0.86 -5.66
C PRO A 701 -17.81 -0.82 -4.51
N GLY A 702 -18.28 -0.66 -3.27
CA GLY A 702 -17.44 -0.79 -2.08
C GLY A 702 -16.53 0.39 -1.78
N PHE A 703 -16.66 1.55 -2.46
CA PHE A 703 -15.94 2.78 -2.09
C PHE A 703 -16.60 3.41 -0.84
N VAL A 704 -16.23 2.92 0.35
CA VAL A 704 -16.89 3.23 1.62
C VAL A 704 -16.13 4.21 2.52
N GLN A 705 -14.86 4.51 2.21
CA GLN A 705 -14.03 5.46 2.96
C GLN A 705 -13.28 6.41 2.02
N ASP A 706 -13.04 7.63 2.52
CA ASP A 706 -12.18 8.63 1.91
C ASP A 706 -10.69 8.34 2.18
N VAL A 707 -9.80 9.13 1.58
CA VAL A 707 -8.34 8.95 1.69
C VAL A 707 -7.79 9.14 3.11
N ASP A 708 -8.56 9.80 3.99
CA ASP A 708 -8.23 10.01 5.41
C ASP A 708 -9.07 9.08 6.33
N GLY A 709 -9.66 8.01 5.77
CA GLY A 709 -10.42 6.98 6.49
C GLY A 709 -11.87 7.35 6.87
N ALA A 710 -12.36 8.54 6.53
CA ALA A 710 -13.70 8.98 6.88
C ALA A 710 -14.77 8.30 6.01
N SER A 711 -15.88 7.87 6.61
CA SER A 711 -16.92 7.11 5.92
C SER A 711 -17.63 7.92 4.82
N ARG A 712 -17.68 7.39 3.60
CA ARG A 712 -18.51 7.91 2.51
C ARG A 712 -19.90 7.30 2.60
N VAL A 713 -21.01 8.04 2.63
CA VAL A 713 -21.18 9.50 2.53
C VAL A 713 -21.43 10.13 3.90
N ARG A 714 -20.85 11.31 4.17
CA ARG A 714 -21.06 12.08 5.40
C ARG A 714 -22.27 13.03 5.33
N GLY A 715 -22.53 13.61 4.15
CA GLY A 715 -23.55 14.65 3.94
C GLY A 715 -24.84 14.16 3.28
N ALA A 716 -25.39 14.97 2.38
CA ALA A 716 -26.48 14.64 1.48
C ALA A 716 -26.04 13.89 0.21
N ALA A 717 -24.79 14.05 -0.24
CA ALA A 717 -24.18 13.33 -1.35
C ALA A 717 -22.66 13.14 -1.14
N ILE A 718 -22.01 12.35 -2.00
CA ILE A 718 -20.56 12.13 -1.92
C ILE A 718 -19.81 13.42 -2.29
N ASP A 719 -18.73 13.72 -1.59
CA ASP A 719 -17.91 14.90 -1.91
C ASP A 719 -17.06 14.67 -3.17
N ILE A 720 -16.90 15.71 -3.98
CA ILE A 720 -16.02 15.70 -5.15
C ILE A 720 -14.55 15.67 -4.70
N GLY A 721 -13.75 14.77 -5.27
CA GLY A 721 -12.37 14.51 -4.87
C GLY A 721 -12.23 13.42 -3.79
N PRO A 722 -11.02 13.28 -3.22
CA PRO A 722 -10.63 12.10 -2.43
C PRO A 722 -10.99 12.21 -0.95
N PHE A 723 -11.43 13.38 -0.51
CA PHE A 723 -11.85 13.67 0.86
C PHE A 723 -13.38 13.71 0.98
N GLU A 724 -13.89 13.48 2.19
CA GLU A 724 -15.19 13.98 2.67
C GLU A 724 -14.92 15.11 3.68
N LEU A 725 -15.51 16.27 3.43
CA LEU A 725 -15.39 17.45 4.28
C LEU A 725 -16.53 17.50 5.33
N ALA A 726 -16.55 18.54 6.17
CA ALA A 726 -17.47 18.70 7.31
C ALA A 726 -17.69 20.17 7.67
#